data_AF-A0A2G5X3C2-F1
#
_entry.id   AF-A0A2G5X3C2-F1
#
_cell.length_a   1.000
_cell.length_b   1.000
_cell.length_c   1.000
_cell.angle_alpha   90.00
_cell.angle_beta   90.00
_cell.angle_gamma   90.00
#
_symmetry.space_group_name_H-M   'P 1'
#
loop_
_entity.id
_entity.type
_entity.pdbx_description
1 polymer ?
#
loop_
_entity_poly.entity_id
_entity_poly.type
_entity_poly.pdbx_seq_one_letter_code
_entity_poly.pdbx_strand_id
1 'polypeptide(L)'
;MDIYQEFSARHFGAYLDSEEFLDYMLRQWLLKGRHLDVCHVIDHPSFTKVMNACRNDERYALLVELSDLYESEITLASQYNETLLALAYGEDFDPFELNQDTRAKGDWRYHLWFYFFNNEGHVAESWQLFNTKIYPLCATLNNARADHMQTLARYFNELSVLMDKTRDPDILESVTKKTIMNLYDLFLQVAHNDTMIDFATKRSFCERLIHMMKYKEMHRVGLEFYITFNDLFDLNDIPTVISLVNLSKSAYDYHAVHVLHGDIQAIQYRIEKYKGDIVSQLTKISEYILRMKNVIEEQHGGKIHEDSFIQADFNFFFYECGIEEMCTANFSELPFEDQDSIVRNLLNAMICFYKADKTLTSEEGKVKEPALNLLIGWELGNEGMKLRNRVLSLVPDVGIEYREIMTSDALIQLDECLTEFYLHDLSPKVEAIIQKSEQYDLEPIDPKQALTLLEETFTSLHHHSALIFGEEEKERFEKSAKQLPRLLKSNEVKRLLTIAEVKWHELENANKPESQQSSQKAAFLIADYVKAVEEYLSHILVSKRVTKQTMPLIDVAMPESGLTSVEIGSEEYYHYATLGSFYHYLSANGTSLLKRNVDKVQVVEYLTHWVNSIRTSSFDQKDELEIETAQVLRRETIVLLRRLVADLAD
;
A
#
# COMPACT_ATOMS: atom_id res chain seq x y z
N MET A 1 -8.19 -28.33 11.34
CA MET A 1 -8.43 -29.10 12.57
C MET A 1 -8.62 -30.55 12.16
N ASP A 2 -7.94 -31.48 12.82
CA ASP A 2 -7.92 -32.90 12.45
C ASP A 2 -9.26 -33.58 12.81
N ILE A 3 -9.81 -34.41 11.91
CA ILE A 3 -11.04 -35.22 12.14
C ILE A 3 -10.92 -35.98 13.47
N TYR A 4 -9.71 -36.46 13.78
CA TYR A 4 -9.44 -37.17 15.03
C TYR A 4 -9.58 -36.27 16.26
N GLN A 5 -9.06 -35.05 16.22
CA GLN A 5 -9.16 -34.08 17.32
C GLN A 5 -10.62 -33.67 17.55
N GLU A 6 -11.39 -33.47 16.48
CA GLU A 6 -12.82 -33.18 16.55
C GLU A 6 -13.63 -34.29 17.20
N PHE A 7 -13.36 -35.53 16.80
CA PHE A 7 -14.04 -36.69 17.36
C PHE A 7 -13.72 -36.86 18.84
N SER A 8 -12.43 -36.83 19.18
CA SER A 8 -11.92 -37.02 20.54
C SER A 8 -12.43 -35.95 21.51
N ALA A 9 -12.60 -34.71 21.05
CA ALA A 9 -13.17 -33.62 21.85
C ALA A 9 -14.67 -33.80 22.17
N ARG A 10 -15.39 -34.55 21.32
CA ARG A 10 -16.84 -34.78 21.46
C ARG A 10 -17.18 -36.14 22.11
N HIS A 11 -16.25 -37.09 22.10
CA HIS A 11 -16.47 -38.47 22.56
C HIS A 11 -15.37 -38.87 23.56
N PHE A 12 -15.47 -38.34 24.79
CA PHE A 12 -14.52 -38.66 25.87
C PHE A 12 -14.53 -40.16 26.18
N GLY A 13 -13.41 -40.84 25.91
CA GLY A 13 -13.22 -42.26 26.21
C GLY A 13 -13.46 -43.22 25.04
N ALA A 14 -13.81 -42.73 23.84
CA ALA A 14 -13.86 -43.55 22.63
C ALA A 14 -12.46 -43.77 22.06
N TYR A 15 -12.16 -45.01 21.66
CA TYR A 15 -10.86 -45.40 21.07
C TYR A 15 -10.90 -45.30 19.54
N LEU A 16 -9.72 -45.15 18.91
CA LEU A 16 -9.52 -45.05 17.46
C LEU A 16 -10.06 -46.25 16.66
N ASP A 17 -10.28 -47.38 17.31
CA ASP A 17 -10.80 -48.63 16.74
C ASP A 17 -12.28 -48.88 17.11
N SER A 18 -12.93 -47.91 17.74
CA SER A 18 -14.35 -48.02 18.09
C SER A 18 -15.26 -47.92 16.85
N GLU A 19 -16.36 -48.69 16.88
CA GLU A 19 -17.43 -48.62 15.88
C GLU A 19 -17.94 -47.17 15.71
N GLU A 20 -18.02 -46.42 16.81
CA GLU A 20 -18.42 -45.01 16.81
C GLU A 20 -17.49 -44.12 15.97
N PHE A 21 -16.17 -44.38 15.99
CA PHE A 21 -15.23 -43.61 15.18
C PHE A 21 -15.28 -43.98 13.70
N LEU A 22 -15.44 -45.27 13.38
CA LEU A 22 -15.59 -45.73 11.99
C LEU A 22 -16.88 -45.20 11.35
N ASP A 23 -17.98 -45.20 12.11
CA ASP A 23 -19.24 -44.59 11.68
C ASP A 23 -19.09 -43.06 11.52
N TYR A 24 -18.32 -42.41 12.39
CA TYR A 24 -18.02 -40.99 12.25
C TYR A 24 -17.23 -40.69 10.97
N MET A 25 -16.23 -41.50 10.64
CA MET A 25 -15.44 -41.41 9.41
C MET A 25 -16.31 -41.58 8.16
N LEU A 26 -17.18 -42.59 8.13
CA LEU A 26 -18.13 -42.78 7.03
C LEU A 26 -19.08 -41.59 6.87
N ARG A 27 -19.54 -40.98 7.98
CA ARG A 27 -20.36 -39.75 7.92
C ARG A 27 -19.58 -38.56 7.37
N GLN A 28 -18.28 -38.42 7.71
CA GLN A 28 -17.44 -37.36 7.15
C GLN A 28 -17.28 -37.52 5.64
N TRP A 29 -17.12 -38.74 5.14
CA TRP A 29 -17.09 -39.03 3.71
C TRP A 29 -18.45 -38.78 3.04
N LEU A 30 -19.48 -39.55 3.42
CA LEU A 30 -20.75 -39.65 2.69
C LEU A 30 -21.65 -38.42 2.84
N LEU A 31 -21.63 -37.76 4.00
CA LEU A 31 -22.58 -36.68 4.32
C LEU A 31 -21.95 -35.30 4.29
N LYS A 32 -20.66 -35.20 4.61
CA LYS A 32 -19.95 -33.91 4.70
C LYS A 32 -19.07 -33.63 3.49
N GLY A 33 -18.64 -34.66 2.76
CA GLY A 33 -17.75 -34.55 1.59
C GLY A 33 -16.29 -34.32 1.96
N ARG A 34 -15.89 -34.63 3.20
CA ARG A 34 -14.52 -34.43 3.71
C ARG A 34 -13.57 -35.55 3.27
N HIS A 35 -13.55 -35.84 1.96
CA HIS A 35 -12.84 -36.99 1.40
C HIS A 35 -11.34 -36.95 1.73
N LEU A 36 -10.68 -35.80 1.51
CA LEU A 36 -9.26 -35.63 1.80
C LEU A 36 -8.93 -35.80 3.29
N ASP A 37 -9.69 -35.17 4.19
CA ASP A 37 -9.42 -35.32 5.63
C ASP A 37 -9.58 -36.79 6.08
N VAL A 38 -10.56 -37.52 5.53
CA VAL A 38 -10.74 -38.96 5.80
C VAL A 38 -9.54 -39.77 5.30
N CYS A 39 -9.06 -39.49 4.09
CA CYS A 39 -7.85 -40.12 3.54
C CYS A 39 -6.62 -39.93 4.44
N HIS A 40 -6.40 -38.73 4.98
CA HIS A 40 -5.28 -38.45 5.88
C HIS A 40 -5.32 -39.26 7.18
N VAL A 41 -6.52 -39.56 7.69
CA VAL A 41 -6.67 -40.41 8.88
C VAL A 41 -6.40 -41.88 8.55
N ILE A 42 -6.85 -42.35 7.37
CA ILE A 42 -6.66 -43.75 6.93
C ILE A 42 -5.18 -44.05 6.64
N ASP A 43 -4.43 -43.08 6.10
CA ASP A 43 -2.99 -43.19 5.82
C ASP A 43 -2.14 -43.36 7.10
N HIS A 44 -2.71 -43.14 8.30
CA HIS A 44 -1.97 -43.30 9.54
C HIS A 44 -1.69 -44.78 9.85
N PRO A 45 -0.44 -45.20 10.19
CA PRO A 45 -0.08 -46.61 10.41
C PRO A 45 -0.86 -47.34 11.51
N SER A 46 -1.43 -46.58 12.46
CA SER A 46 -2.27 -47.17 13.51
C SER A 46 -3.65 -47.59 12.99
N PHE A 47 -4.09 -47.04 11.86
CA PHE A 47 -5.40 -47.27 11.26
C PHE A 47 -5.43 -48.54 10.40
N THR A 48 -4.30 -48.91 9.78
CA THR A 48 -4.12 -50.15 9.01
C THR A 48 -4.53 -51.40 9.82
N LYS A 49 -4.20 -51.45 11.12
CA LYS A 49 -4.57 -52.57 12.00
C LYS A 49 -6.08 -52.62 12.27
N VAL A 50 -6.71 -51.45 12.39
CA VAL A 50 -8.16 -51.33 12.60
C VAL A 50 -8.90 -51.78 11.34
N MET A 51 -8.45 -51.34 10.16
CA MET A 51 -9.08 -51.69 8.88
C MET A 51 -8.97 -53.19 8.57
N ASN A 52 -7.82 -53.80 8.87
CA ASN A 52 -7.64 -55.25 8.76
C ASN A 52 -8.59 -56.05 9.68
N ALA A 53 -8.91 -55.54 10.87
CA ALA A 53 -9.88 -56.17 11.77
C ALA A 53 -11.33 -56.07 11.27
N CYS A 54 -11.65 -55.03 10.50
CA CYS A 54 -12.97 -54.77 9.94
C CYS A 54 -13.16 -55.26 8.49
N ARG A 55 -12.16 -55.95 7.91
CA ARG A 55 -12.12 -56.29 6.47
C ARG A 55 -13.31 -57.11 5.95
N ASN A 56 -13.96 -57.88 6.83
CA ASN A 56 -15.12 -58.71 6.48
C ASN A 56 -16.47 -58.03 6.78
N ASP A 57 -16.49 -56.80 7.30
CA ASP A 57 -17.72 -56.05 7.57
C ASP A 57 -18.04 -55.16 6.36
N GLU A 58 -19.08 -55.54 5.60
CA GLU A 58 -19.53 -54.81 4.41
C GLU A 58 -19.89 -53.35 4.69
N ARG A 59 -20.23 -53.00 5.94
CA ARG A 59 -20.53 -51.61 6.32
C ARG A 59 -19.34 -50.67 6.14
N TYR A 60 -18.13 -51.19 6.34
CA TYR A 60 -16.88 -50.42 6.26
C TYR A 60 -16.08 -50.70 4.98
N ALA A 61 -16.69 -51.34 3.98
CA ALA A 61 -16.03 -51.71 2.72
C ALA A 61 -15.31 -50.53 2.05
N LEU A 62 -15.91 -49.33 2.06
CA LEU A 62 -15.28 -48.11 1.56
C LEU A 62 -13.97 -47.75 2.29
N LEU A 63 -13.95 -47.83 3.63
CA LEU A 63 -12.75 -47.50 4.41
C LEU A 63 -11.65 -48.56 4.20
N VAL A 64 -12.04 -49.83 4.03
CA VAL A 64 -11.15 -50.92 3.67
C VAL A 64 -10.55 -50.70 2.28
N GLU A 65 -11.38 -50.36 1.30
CA GLU A 65 -10.94 -50.06 -0.07
C GLU A 65 -9.98 -48.87 -0.11
N LEU A 66 -10.28 -47.81 0.65
CA LEU A 66 -9.35 -46.69 0.85
C LEU A 66 -8.05 -47.15 1.51
N SER A 67 -8.10 -47.98 2.55
CA SER A 67 -6.91 -48.50 3.23
C SER A 67 -6.05 -49.37 2.30
N ASP A 68 -6.67 -50.19 1.46
CA ASP A 68 -5.99 -51.06 0.50
C ASP A 68 -5.26 -50.24 -0.57
N LEU A 69 -5.80 -49.07 -0.94
CA LEU A 69 -5.09 -48.11 -1.81
C LEU A 69 -3.80 -47.55 -1.17
N TYR A 70 -3.73 -47.46 0.16
CA TYR A 70 -2.57 -46.91 0.89
C TYR A 70 -1.57 -47.97 1.38
N GLU A 71 -1.97 -49.25 1.54
CA GLU A 71 -1.05 -50.34 1.94
C GLU A 71 0.03 -50.65 0.87
N SER A 72 -0.18 -50.23 -0.39
CA SER A 72 0.85 -50.28 -1.44
C SER A 72 1.79 -49.06 -1.35
N GLU A 73 2.93 -49.20 -0.67
CA GLU A 73 4.05 -48.23 -0.52
C GLU A 73 3.96 -46.96 -1.41
N ILE A 74 3.31 -45.87 -0.97
CA ILE A 74 3.53 -44.48 -1.43
C ILE A 74 2.70 -43.53 -0.56
N THR A 75 3.33 -42.48 -0.02
CA THR A 75 2.69 -41.36 0.71
C THR A 75 1.81 -40.50 -0.20
N LEU A 76 0.68 -40.01 0.34
CA LEU A 76 -0.23 -39.04 -0.29
C LEU A 76 0.53 -37.92 -1.07
N ALA A 77 0.41 -37.88 -2.41
CA ALA A 77 0.53 -36.63 -3.18
C ALA A 77 0.21 -36.69 -4.69
N SER A 78 0.41 -37.78 -5.44
CA SER A 78 0.38 -37.64 -6.92
C SER A 78 -0.11 -38.80 -7.79
N GLN A 79 -0.30 -40.03 -7.29
CA GLN A 79 -0.52 -41.19 -8.18
C GLN A 79 -1.93 -41.78 -8.20
N TYR A 80 -2.83 -41.43 -7.26
CA TYR A 80 -4.16 -42.06 -7.15
C TYR A 80 -5.33 -41.06 -7.22
N ASN A 81 -5.11 -39.84 -7.69
CA ASN A 81 -6.15 -38.81 -7.67
C ASN A 81 -7.39 -39.23 -8.49
N GLU A 82 -7.21 -39.87 -9.66
CA GLU A 82 -8.32 -40.35 -10.48
C GLU A 82 -9.16 -41.43 -9.77
N THR A 83 -8.51 -42.41 -9.13
CA THR A 83 -9.21 -43.45 -8.35
C THR A 83 -9.96 -42.87 -7.15
N LEU A 84 -9.37 -41.88 -6.47
CA LEU A 84 -10.03 -41.19 -5.36
C LEU A 84 -11.23 -40.35 -5.83
N LEU A 85 -11.12 -39.71 -6.99
CA LEU A 85 -12.25 -39.01 -7.62
C LEU A 85 -13.37 -39.99 -7.99
N ALA A 86 -13.03 -41.16 -8.53
CA ALA A 86 -14.00 -42.21 -8.84
C ALA A 86 -14.72 -42.73 -7.60
N LEU A 87 -14.01 -42.96 -6.50
CA LEU A 87 -14.60 -43.37 -5.21
C LEU A 87 -15.50 -42.28 -4.60
N ALA A 88 -15.12 -41.00 -4.74
CA ALA A 88 -15.86 -39.89 -4.17
C ALA A 88 -17.10 -39.49 -4.99
N TYR A 89 -17.00 -39.54 -6.32
CA TYR A 89 -17.99 -38.96 -7.24
C TYR A 89 -18.68 -39.98 -8.15
N GLY A 90 -18.12 -41.18 -8.30
CA GLY A 90 -18.63 -42.29 -9.12
C GLY A 90 -17.62 -42.73 -10.18
N GLU A 91 -17.69 -44.01 -10.60
CA GLU A 91 -16.75 -44.60 -11.58
C GLU A 91 -16.73 -43.88 -12.94
N ASP A 92 -17.87 -43.33 -13.37
CA ASP A 92 -18.00 -42.60 -14.64
C ASP A 92 -17.67 -41.10 -14.52
N PHE A 93 -17.10 -40.65 -13.40
CA PHE A 93 -16.81 -39.24 -13.17
C PHE A 93 -15.62 -38.77 -14.00
N ASP A 94 -15.84 -37.82 -14.90
CA ASP A 94 -14.77 -37.15 -15.65
C ASP A 94 -14.44 -35.81 -14.99
N PRO A 95 -13.28 -35.62 -14.34
CA PRO A 95 -12.96 -34.36 -13.68
C PRO A 95 -13.01 -33.14 -14.61
N PHE A 96 -12.87 -33.27 -15.93
CA PHE A 96 -12.91 -32.12 -16.85
C PHE A 96 -14.33 -31.72 -17.27
N GLU A 97 -15.35 -32.55 -17.03
CA GLU A 97 -16.76 -32.22 -17.28
C GLU A 97 -17.37 -31.42 -16.12
N LEU A 98 -16.99 -30.15 -15.99
CA LEU A 98 -17.40 -29.25 -14.89
C LEU A 98 -18.92 -29.07 -14.73
N ASN A 99 -19.70 -29.34 -15.78
CA ASN A 99 -21.16 -29.23 -15.73
C ASN A 99 -21.85 -30.46 -15.15
N GLN A 100 -21.15 -31.59 -15.00
CA GLN A 100 -21.74 -32.82 -14.47
C GLN A 100 -22.26 -32.64 -13.04
N ASP A 101 -23.26 -33.44 -12.67
CA ASP A 101 -23.76 -33.52 -11.31
C ASP A 101 -22.91 -34.51 -10.50
N THR A 102 -22.49 -34.11 -9.30
CA THR A 102 -21.68 -34.97 -8.43
C THR A 102 -22.58 -35.73 -7.47
N ARG A 103 -22.24 -37.00 -7.18
CA ARG A 103 -22.95 -37.81 -6.16
C ARG A 103 -22.59 -37.39 -4.73
N ALA A 104 -21.49 -36.68 -4.56
CA ALA A 104 -21.00 -36.21 -3.27
C ALA A 104 -21.92 -35.16 -2.63
N LYS A 105 -22.08 -35.25 -1.30
CA LYS A 105 -22.93 -34.37 -0.50
C LYS A 105 -22.12 -33.56 0.50
N GLY A 106 -22.78 -32.57 1.09
CA GLY A 106 -22.19 -31.71 2.12
C GLY A 106 -21.47 -30.50 1.54
N ASP A 107 -20.90 -29.71 2.44
CA ASP A 107 -20.33 -28.41 2.11
C ASP A 107 -18.89 -28.55 1.55
N TRP A 108 -18.23 -29.70 1.76
CA TRP A 108 -16.87 -29.97 1.26
C TRP A 108 -16.85 -30.75 -0.06
N ARG A 109 -18.03 -30.98 -0.66
CA ARG A 109 -18.20 -31.87 -1.82
C ARG A 109 -17.39 -31.53 -3.06
N TYR A 110 -16.78 -30.35 -3.17
CA TYR A 110 -15.91 -30.00 -4.30
C TYR A 110 -14.44 -29.90 -3.92
N HIS A 111 -14.09 -30.06 -2.64
CA HIS A 111 -12.75 -29.84 -2.13
C HIS A 111 -11.72 -30.80 -2.75
N LEU A 112 -12.03 -32.10 -2.85
CA LEU A 112 -11.14 -33.08 -3.50
C LEU A 112 -10.96 -32.79 -5.00
N TRP A 113 -12.02 -32.34 -5.68
CA TRP A 113 -11.96 -31.99 -7.11
C TRP A 113 -11.08 -30.75 -7.31
N PHE A 114 -11.23 -29.77 -6.44
CA PHE A 114 -10.43 -28.55 -6.48
C PHE A 114 -8.95 -28.81 -6.16
N TYR A 115 -8.68 -29.63 -5.15
CA TYR A 115 -7.34 -30.08 -4.81
C TYR A 115 -6.66 -30.83 -5.97
N PHE A 116 -7.39 -31.73 -6.64
CA PHE A 116 -6.89 -32.44 -7.82
C PHE A 116 -6.42 -31.46 -8.91
N PHE A 117 -7.29 -30.55 -9.34
CA PHE A 117 -6.92 -29.60 -10.38
C PHE A 117 -5.77 -28.68 -9.97
N ASN A 118 -5.77 -28.22 -8.72
CA ASN A 118 -4.68 -27.43 -8.20
C ASN A 118 -3.37 -28.22 -8.28
N ASN A 119 -3.32 -29.46 -7.79
CA ASN A 119 -2.09 -30.26 -7.75
C ASN A 119 -1.55 -30.63 -9.13
N GLU A 120 -2.43 -31.02 -10.06
CA GLU A 120 -2.04 -31.38 -11.44
C GLU A 120 -1.73 -30.14 -12.31
N GLY A 121 -1.98 -28.93 -11.81
CA GLY A 121 -1.66 -27.69 -12.53
C GLY A 121 -2.72 -27.24 -13.54
N HIS A 122 -3.96 -27.72 -13.42
CA HIS A 122 -5.10 -27.34 -14.25
C HIS A 122 -5.71 -26.01 -13.79
N VAL A 123 -4.96 -24.91 -13.95
CA VAL A 123 -5.31 -23.59 -13.40
C VAL A 123 -6.62 -23.04 -13.97
N ALA A 124 -6.86 -23.18 -15.27
CA ALA A 124 -8.06 -22.67 -15.93
C ALA A 124 -9.32 -23.40 -15.43
N GLU A 125 -9.24 -24.72 -15.35
CA GLU A 125 -10.30 -25.59 -14.85
C GLU A 125 -10.57 -25.34 -13.36
N SER A 126 -9.52 -25.11 -12.55
CA SER A 126 -9.64 -24.69 -11.15
C SER A 126 -10.43 -23.38 -11.02
N TRP A 127 -10.14 -22.36 -11.83
CA TRP A 127 -10.89 -21.10 -11.82
C TRP A 127 -12.34 -21.26 -12.27
N GLN A 128 -12.58 -22.13 -13.26
CA GLN A 128 -13.93 -22.41 -13.73
C GLN A 128 -14.74 -23.18 -12.67
N LEU A 129 -14.14 -24.19 -12.02
CA LEU A 129 -14.74 -24.92 -10.90
C LEU A 129 -15.07 -23.98 -9.74
N PHE A 130 -14.14 -23.06 -9.42
CA PHE A 130 -14.37 -22.04 -8.40
C PHE A 130 -15.61 -21.21 -8.73
N ASN A 131 -15.67 -20.63 -9.93
CA ASN A 131 -16.75 -19.74 -10.32
C ASN A 131 -18.12 -20.40 -10.44
N THR A 132 -18.16 -21.66 -10.91
CA THR A 132 -19.41 -22.34 -11.27
C THR A 132 -19.99 -23.17 -10.13
N LYS A 133 -19.15 -23.71 -9.24
CA LYS A 133 -19.58 -24.67 -8.22
C LYS A 133 -19.19 -24.25 -6.79
N ILE A 134 -17.94 -23.81 -6.57
CA ILE A 134 -17.43 -23.54 -5.21
C ILE A 134 -17.93 -22.19 -4.67
N TYR A 135 -17.77 -21.09 -5.41
CA TYR A 135 -18.23 -19.77 -4.96
C TYR A 135 -19.74 -19.76 -4.67
N PRO A 136 -20.63 -20.28 -5.55
CA PRO A 136 -22.06 -20.35 -5.24
C PRO A 136 -22.37 -21.17 -3.99
N LEU A 137 -21.62 -22.25 -3.73
CA LEU A 137 -21.76 -23.02 -2.51
C LEU A 137 -21.36 -22.18 -1.30
N CYS A 138 -20.15 -21.61 -1.30
CA CYS A 138 -19.62 -20.80 -0.21
C CYS A 138 -20.50 -19.58 0.09
N ALA A 139 -21.00 -18.88 -0.94
CA ALA A 139 -21.86 -17.71 -0.79
C ALA A 139 -23.20 -18.03 -0.08
N THR A 140 -23.64 -19.28 -0.06
CA THR A 140 -24.85 -19.71 0.66
C THR A 140 -24.60 -20.15 2.10
N LEU A 141 -23.33 -20.30 2.50
CA LEU A 141 -22.96 -20.72 3.85
C LEU A 141 -23.05 -19.51 4.81
N ASN A 142 -24.16 -19.41 5.54
CA ASN A 142 -24.31 -18.37 6.56
C ASN A 142 -23.27 -18.50 7.69
N ASN A 143 -22.69 -17.37 8.09
CA ASN A 143 -21.59 -17.18 9.03
C ASN A 143 -21.85 -17.54 10.52
N ALA A 144 -22.86 -18.37 10.83
CA ALA A 144 -23.26 -18.64 12.21
C ALA A 144 -22.88 -20.03 12.74
N ARG A 145 -22.41 -20.97 11.90
CA ARG A 145 -22.08 -22.35 12.30
C ARG A 145 -20.58 -22.63 12.16
N ALA A 146 -19.98 -23.20 13.21
CA ALA A 146 -18.56 -23.55 13.23
C ALA A 146 -18.15 -24.49 12.06
N ASP A 147 -18.98 -25.48 11.72
CA ASP A 147 -18.75 -26.39 10.59
C ASP A 147 -18.64 -25.64 9.24
N HIS A 148 -19.42 -24.56 9.04
CA HIS A 148 -19.36 -23.76 7.81
C HIS A 148 -18.06 -22.96 7.74
N MET A 149 -17.59 -22.43 8.87
CA MET A 149 -16.31 -21.70 8.94
C MET A 149 -15.12 -22.60 8.59
N GLN A 150 -15.12 -23.84 9.07
CA GLN A 150 -14.09 -24.81 8.70
C GLN A 150 -14.10 -25.13 7.20
N THR A 151 -15.30 -25.22 6.61
CA THR A 151 -15.47 -25.43 5.18
C THR A 151 -14.89 -24.26 4.37
N LEU A 152 -15.27 -23.03 4.74
CA LEU A 152 -14.78 -21.81 4.10
C LEU A 152 -13.26 -21.72 4.20
N ALA A 153 -12.68 -21.97 5.37
CA ALA A 153 -11.24 -21.95 5.59
C ALA A 153 -10.48 -22.90 4.65
N ARG A 154 -11.06 -24.08 4.36
CA ARG A 154 -10.41 -25.08 3.51
C ARG A 154 -10.43 -24.70 2.05
N TYR A 155 -11.57 -24.26 1.52
CA TYR A 155 -11.59 -23.69 0.17
C TYR A 155 -10.72 -22.44 0.05
N PHE A 156 -10.65 -21.61 1.11
CA PHE A 156 -9.82 -20.42 1.13
C PHE A 156 -8.32 -20.75 1.04
N ASN A 157 -7.86 -21.79 1.74
CA ASN A 157 -6.48 -22.27 1.62
C ASN A 157 -6.17 -22.76 0.20
N GLU A 158 -7.07 -23.55 -0.41
CA GLU A 158 -6.90 -24.01 -1.79
C GLU A 158 -6.95 -22.86 -2.81
N LEU A 159 -7.79 -21.85 -2.57
CA LEU A 159 -7.82 -20.64 -3.39
C LEU A 159 -6.52 -19.85 -3.27
N SER A 160 -5.94 -19.79 -2.07
CA SER A 160 -4.64 -19.16 -1.87
C SER A 160 -3.58 -19.86 -2.73
N VAL A 161 -3.53 -21.20 -2.72
CA VAL A 161 -2.62 -21.98 -3.60
C VAL A 161 -2.86 -21.69 -5.08
N LEU A 162 -4.12 -21.62 -5.51
CA LEU A 162 -4.47 -21.29 -6.90
C LEU A 162 -4.03 -19.88 -7.30
N MET A 163 -4.23 -18.89 -6.42
CA MET A 163 -3.77 -17.52 -6.65
C MET A 163 -2.24 -17.44 -6.77
N ASP A 164 -1.50 -18.26 -6.02
CA ASP A 164 -0.03 -18.35 -6.19
C ASP A 164 0.38 -18.84 -7.57
N LYS A 165 -0.33 -19.85 -8.08
CA LYS A 165 -0.10 -20.40 -9.42
C LYS A 165 -0.52 -19.43 -10.54
N THR A 166 -1.26 -18.38 -10.20
CA THR A 166 -1.79 -17.38 -11.14
C THR A 166 -1.00 -16.06 -11.10
N ARG A 167 0.22 -16.07 -10.55
CA ARG A 167 1.10 -14.87 -10.54
C ARG A 167 1.63 -14.52 -11.93
N ASP A 168 1.75 -15.49 -12.82
CA ASP A 168 2.21 -15.29 -14.18
C ASP A 168 1.18 -14.43 -14.97
N PRO A 169 1.61 -13.29 -15.55
CA PRO A 169 0.76 -12.47 -16.41
C PRO A 169 -0.01 -13.24 -17.48
N ASP A 170 0.60 -14.25 -18.10
CA ASP A 170 -0.01 -15.01 -19.20
C ASP A 170 -1.17 -15.88 -18.70
N ILE A 171 -1.03 -16.43 -17.48
CA ILE A 171 -2.08 -17.21 -16.83
C ILE A 171 -3.18 -16.29 -16.32
N LEU A 172 -2.81 -15.14 -15.76
CA LEU A 172 -3.73 -14.14 -15.22
C LEU A 172 -4.63 -13.53 -16.31
N GLU A 173 -4.21 -13.54 -17.57
CA GLU A 173 -5.06 -13.14 -18.72
C GLU A 173 -6.39 -13.91 -18.73
N SER A 174 -6.36 -15.22 -18.46
CA SER A 174 -7.54 -16.09 -18.43
C SER A 174 -8.53 -15.79 -17.29
N VAL A 175 -8.08 -15.10 -16.23
CA VAL A 175 -8.93 -14.76 -15.09
C VAL A 175 -9.83 -13.58 -15.44
N THR A 176 -11.14 -13.73 -15.24
CA THR A 176 -12.10 -12.66 -15.52
C THR A 176 -12.25 -11.69 -14.35
N LYS A 177 -12.70 -10.45 -14.63
CA LYS A 177 -13.11 -9.48 -13.59
C LYS A 177 -14.18 -10.07 -12.64
N LYS A 178 -15.08 -10.91 -13.15
CA LYS A 178 -16.08 -11.63 -12.35
C LYS A 178 -15.45 -12.58 -11.34
N THR A 179 -14.40 -13.31 -11.74
CA THR A 179 -13.65 -14.18 -10.82
C THR A 179 -13.06 -13.38 -9.67
N ILE A 180 -12.49 -12.21 -9.96
CA ILE A 180 -11.91 -11.31 -8.95
C ILE A 180 -12.99 -10.80 -7.99
N MET A 181 -14.17 -10.42 -8.50
CA MET A 181 -15.29 -10.03 -7.64
C MET A 181 -15.78 -11.18 -6.75
N ASN A 182 -15.85 -12.41 -7.27
CA ASN A 182 -16.19 -13.58 -6.46
C ASN A 182 -15.18 -13.83 -5.33
N LEU A 183 -13.88 -13.60 -5.59
CA LEU A 183 -12.83 -13.69 -4.56
C LEU A 183 -12.98 -12.59 -3.51
N TYR A 184 -13.28 -11.36 -3.92
CA TYR A 184 -13.56 -10.25 -3.00
C TYR A 184 -14.77 -10.59 -2.11
N ASP A 185 -15.89 -10.99 -2.70
CA ASP A 185 -17.11 -11.36 -1.95
C ASP A 185 -16.88 -12.50 -0.97
N LEU A 186 -16.05 -13.49 -1.34
CA LEU A 186 -15.67 -14.56 -0.43
C LEU A 186 -14.76 -14.04 0.69
N PHE A 187 -13.83 -13.13 0.38
CA PHE A 187 -12.94 -12.53 1.36
C PHE A 187 -13.70 -11.73 2.43
N LEU A 188 -14.75 -10.98 2.04
CA LEU A 188 -15.65 -10.29 2.97
C LEU A 188 -16.25 -11.23 4.02
N GLN A 189 -16.53 -12.49 3.64
CA GLN A 189 -17.08 -13.49 4.55
C GLN A 189 -16.02 -14.03 5.54
N VAL A 190 -14.73 -13.87 5.28
CA VAL A 190 -13.68 -14.44 6.13
C VAL A 190 -12.82 -13.40 6.85
N ALA A 191 -12.77 -12.17 6.36
CA ALA A 191 -11.92 -11.11 6.89
C ALA A 191 -12.15 -10.87 8.39
N HIS A 192 -13.41 -10.62 8.77
CA HIS A 192 -13.79 -10.25 10.14
C HIS A 192 -14.35 -11.39 11.00
N ASN A 193 -14.49 -12.59 10.43
CA ASN A 193 -14.93 -13.76 11.17
C ASN A 193 -13.72 -14.48 11.79
N ASP A 194 -13.95 -15.12 12.95
CA ASP A 194 -12.97 -15.98 13.64
C ASP A 194 -12.86 -17.33 12.91
N THR A 195 -12.39 -17.27 11.65
CA THR A 195 -12.56 -18.30 10.62
C THR A 195 -11.58 -19.48 10.71
N MET A 196 -10.81 -19.65 11.79
CA MET A 196 -9.68 -20.60 11.84
C MET A 196 -8.60 -20.30 10.77
N ILE A 197 -8.72 -19.21 10.01
CA ILE A 197 -7.74 -18.74 9.02
C ILE A 197 -6.83 -17.75 9.74
N ASP A 198 -5.53 -18.03 9.75
CA ASP A 198 -4.57 -17.15 10.38
C ASP A 198 -4.42 -15.81 9.65
N PHE A 199 -3.90 -14.83 10.38
CA PHE A 199 -3.73 -13.47 9.88
C PHE A 199 -2.75 -13.38 8.70
N ALA A 200 -1.71 -14.22 8.68
CA ALA A 200 -0.70 -14.22 7.62
C ALA A 200 -1.29 -14.68 6.27
N THR A 201 -2.18 -15.67 6.31
CA THR A 201 -2.90 -16.17 5.13
C THR A 201 -3.86 -15.12 4.59
N LYS A 202 -4.60 -14.42 5.48
CA LYS A 202 -5.47 -13.30 5.09
C LYS A 202 -4.69 -12.17 4.40
N ARG A 203 -3.55 -11.79 4.98
CA ARG A 203 -2.64 -10.78 4.40
C ARG A 203 -2.15 -11.18 3.02
N SER A 204 -1.62 -12.40 2.86
CA SER A 204 -1.11 -12.85 1.56
C SER A 204 -2.22 -12.91 0.50
N PHE A 205 -3.44 -13.24 0.90
CA PHE A 205 -4.60 -13.19 0.01
C PHE A 205 -4.92 -11.76 -0.45
N CYS A 206 -4.93 -10.78 0.47
CA CYS A 206 -5.14 -9.37 0.15
C CYS A 206 -4.13 -8.84 -0.88
N GLU A 207 -2.84 -9.09 -0.65
CA GLU A 207 -1.74 -8.66 -1.51
C GLU A 207 -1.92 -9.19 -2.94
N ARG A 208 -2.24 -10.50 -3.06
CA ARG A 208 -2.47 -11.14 -4.36
C ARG A 208 -3.71 -10.60 -5.05
N LEU A 209 -4.80 -10.39 -4.30
CA LEU A 209 -6.04 -9.89 -4.87
C LEU A 209 -5.85 -8.47 -5.42
N ILE A 210 -5.11 -7.61 -4.72
CA ILE A 210 -4.72 -6.29 -5.23
C ILE A 210 -3.88 -6.39 -6.51
N HIS A 211 -2.92 -7.32 -6.57
CA HIS A 211 -2.15 -7.54 -7.80
C HIS A 211 -3.04 -7.95 -8.97
N MET A 212 -4.01 -8.85 -8.75
CA MET A 212 -4.98 -9.26 -9.76
C MET A 212 -5.88 -8.09 -10.20
N MET A 213 -6.36 -7.28 -9.25
CA MET A 213 -7.16 -6.08 -9.52
C MET A 213 -6.38 -5.05 -10.33
N LYS A 214 -5.11 -4.82 -10.01
CA LYS A 214 -4.19 -3.96 -10.77
C LYS A 214 -4.06 -4.46 -12.20
N TYR A 215 -3.74 -5.74 -12.39
CA TYR A 215 -3.56 -6.31 -13.72
C TYR A 215 -4.84 -6.22 -14.57
N LYS A 216 -6.01 -6.38 -13.96
CA LYS A 216 -7.31 -6.24 -14.65
C LYS A 216 -7.85 -4.82 -14.69
N GLU A 217 -7.05 -3.80 -14.36
CA GLU A 217 -7.47 -2.39 -14.42
C GLU A 217 -8.74 -2.13 -13.59
N MET A 218 -8.88 -2.81 -12.45
CA MET A 218 -9.99 -2.65 -11.51
C MET A 218 -9.64 -1.56 -10.48
N HIS A 219 -9.26 -0.37 -10.97
CA HIS A 219 -8.66 0.73 -10.21
C HIS A 219 -9.45 1.11 -8.96
N ARG A 220 -10.71 1.52 -9.13
CA ARG A 220 -11.58 1.94 -8.03
C ARG A 220 -11.85 0.82 -7.03
N VAL A 221 -12.19 -0.37 -7.51
CA VAL A 221 -12.50 -1.54 -6.65
C VAL A 221 -11.28 -1.94 -5.82
N GLY A 222 -10.08 -1.90 -6.41
CA GLY A 222 -8.84 -2.20 -5.70
C GLY A 222 -8.55 -1.22 -4.57
N LEU A 223 -8.79 0.08 -4.78
CA LEU A 223 -8.61 1.06 -3.71
C LEU A 223 -9.68 0.95 -2.63
N GLU A 224 -10.95 0.75 -2.99
CA GLU A 224 -12.03 0.50 -2.03
C GLU A 224 -11.72 -0.75 -1.17
N PHE A 225 -11.19 -1.80 -1.79
CA PHE A 225 -10.72 -3.01 -1.11
C PHE A 225 -9.58 -2.70 -0.13
N TYR A 226 -8.58 -1.93 -0.55
CA TYR A 226 -7.48 -1.49 0.31
C TYR A 226 -7.99 -0.71 1.54
N ILE A 227 -8.83 0.30 1.34
CA ILE A 227 -9.37 1.13 2.43
C ILE A 227 -10.16 0.27 3.42
N THR A 228 -10.95 -0.69 2.91
CA THR A 228 -11.80 -1.55 3.74
C THR A 228 -10.99 -2.46 4.65
N PHE A 229 -9.80 -2.88 4.21
CA PHE A 229 -8.98 -3.91 4.87
C PHE A 229 -7.53 -3.45 5.12
N ASN A 230 -7.32 -2.15 5.34
CA ASN A 230 -5.98 -1.56 5.40
C ASN A 230 -5.07 -2.20 6.46
N ASP A 231 -5.65 -2.71 7.55
CA ASP A 231 -4.99 -3.40 8.64
C ASP A 231 -4.39 -4.75 8.23
N LEU A 232 -4.91 -5.36 7.16
CA LEU A 232 -4.44 -6.62 6.61
C LEU A 232 -3.30 -6.45 5.59
N PHE A 233 -3.03 -5.22 5.12
CA PHE A 233 -1.97 -4.96 4.16
C PHE A 233 -0.62 -4.75 4.85
N ASP A 234 0.42 -5.39 4.30
CA ASP A 234 1.79 -5.09 4.69
C ASP A 234 2.40 -4.06 3.74
N LEU A 235 2.34 -2.78 4.11
CA LEU A 235 2.99 -1.73 3.33
C LEU A 235 4.53 -1.76 3.45
N ASN A 236 5.10 -2.75 4.15
CA ASN A 236 6.52 -3.08 4.00
C ASN A 236 6.80 -3.83 2.68
N ASP A 237 5.79 -4.40 2.03
CA ASP A 237 5.92 -5.06 0.73
C ASP A 237 5.88 -4.04 -0.43
N ILE A 238 7.02 -3.83 -1.07
CA ILE A 238 7.20 -2.87 -2.16
C ILE A 238 6.31 -3.18 -3.38
N PRO A 239 6.20 -4.44 -3.87
CA PRO A 239 5.25 -4.81 -4.92
C PRO A 239 3.79 -4.41 -4.62
N THR A 240 3.34 -4.56 -3.38
CA THR A 240 2.02 -4.12 -2.94
C THR A 240 1.88 -2.61 -2.99
N VAL A 241 2.85 -1.85 -2.47
CA VAL A 241 2.86 -0.38 -2.53
C VAL A 241 2.79 0.10 -3.99
N ILE A 242 3.62 -0.45 -4.87
CA ILE A 242 3.62 -0.13 -6.31
C ILE A 242 2.26 -0.44 -6.94
N SER A 243 1.62 -1.55 -6.56
CA SER A 243 0.31 -1.93 -7.09
C SER A 243 -0.77 -0.95 -6.65
N LEU A 244 -0.77 -0.53 -5.38
CA LEU A 244 -1.70 0.47 -4.83
C LEU A 244 -1.51 1.84 -5.49
N VAL A 245 -0.27 2.33 -5.62
CA VAL A 245 0.02 3.60 -6.31
C VAL A 245 -0.45 3.57 -7.78
N ASN A 246 -0.27 2.45 -8.48
CA ASN A 246 -0.76 2.31 -9.85
C ASN A 246 -2.29 2.28 -9.93
N LEU A 247 -2.97 1.68 -8.95
CA LEU A 247 -4.43 1.74 -8.86
C LEU A 247 -4.90 3.19 -8.63
N SER A 248 -4.20 3.95 -7.79
CA SER A 248 -4.46 5.37 -7.48
C SER A 248 -4.47 6.28 -8.70
N LYS A 249 -3.52 6.11 -9.63
CA LYS A 249 -3.37 6.97 -10.82
C LYS A 249 -4.60 7.01 -11.74
N SER A 250 -5.45 5.98 -11.72
CA SER A 250 -6.56 5.85 -12.66
C SER A 250 -7.91 5.64 -11.98
N ALA A 251 -7.96 5.59 -10.64
CA ALA A 251 -9.22 5.43 -9.91
C ALA A 251 -10.01 6.74 -9.79
N TYR A 252 -9.32 7.89 -9.85
CA TYR A 252 -9.89 9.22 -9.61
C TYR A 252 -10.70 9.30 -8.29
N ASP A 253 -10.10 8.81 -7.19
CA ASP A 253 -10.71 8.83 -5.85
C ASP A 253 -9.82 9.57 -4.85
N TYR A 254 -10.13 10.84 -4.60
CA TYR A 254 -9.37 11.70 -3.68
C TYR A 254 -9.24 11.09 -2.28
N HIS A 255 -10.31 10.51 -1.73
CA HIS A 255 -10.29 9.98 -0.37
C HIS A 255 -9.33 8.79 -0.28
N ALA A 256 -9.41 7.86 -1.23
CA ALA A 256 -8.55 6.70 -1.27
C ALA A 256 -7.07 7.06 -1.44
N VAL A 257 -6.77 7.97 -2.36
CA VAL A 257 -5.39 8.44 -2.60
C VAL A 257 -4.85 9.14 -1.36
N HIS A 258 -5.65 9.96 -0.68
CA HIS A 258 -5.26 10.64 0.54
C HIS A 258 -4.99 9.67 1.71
N VAL A 259 -5.82 8.64 1.90
CA VAL A 259 -5.58 7.59 2.91
C VAL A 259 -4.27 6.87 2.63
N LEU A 260 -4.07 6.38 1.40
CA LEU A 260 -2.84 5.71 1.00
C LEU A 260 -1.60 6.60 1.18
N HIS A 261 -1.70 7.88 0.79
CA HIS A 261 -0.62 8.85 1.01
C HIS A 261 -0.25 8.96 2.50
N GLY A 262 -1.24 9.11 3.38
CA GLY A 262 -1.01 9.18 4.83
C GLY A 262 -0.36 7.91 5.39
N ASP A 263 -0.79 6.74 4.92
CA ASP A 263 -0.23 5.45 5.36
C ASP A 263 1.24 5.27 4.91
N ILE A 264 1.56 5.67 3.69
CA ILE A 264 2.94 5.64 3.16
C ILE A 264 3.82 6.70 3.86
N GLN A 265 3.27 7.88 4.15
CA GLN A 265 3.98 8.92 4.90
C GLN A 265 4.32 8.43 6.32
N ALA A 266 3.44 7.65 6.95
CA ALA A 266 3.73 7.02 8.24
C ALA A 266 4.87 5.98 8.15
N ILE A 267 5.10 5.35 7.00
CA ILE A 267 6.27 4.49 6.75
C ILE A 267 7.53 5.34 6.65
N GLN A 268 7.51 6.41 5.85
CA GLN A 268 8.65 7.33 5.71
C GLN A 268 9.08 7.87 7.07
N TYR A 269 8.12 8.34 7.88
CA TYR A 269 8.40 8.80 9.25
C TYR A 269 9.03 7.71 10.14
N ARG A 270 8.61 6.44 10.00
CA ARG A 270 9.21 5.33 10.75
C ARG A 270 10.65 5.06 10.32
N ILE A 271 10.96 5.20 9.03
CA ILE A 271 12.33 5.07 8.48
C ILE A 271 13.21 6.21 9.01
N GLU A 272 12.75 7.46 8.92
CA GLU A 272 13.48 8.64 9.42
C GLU A 272 13.75 8.55 10.92
N LYS A 273 12.74 8.14 11.70
CA LYS A 273 12.90 7.91 13.14
C LYS A 273 13.91 6.81 13.43
N TYR A 274 13.91 5.73 12.65
CA TYR A 274 14.90 4.67 12.80
C TYR A 274 16.32 5.18 12.55
N LYS A 275 16.53 5.94 11.46
CA LYS A 275 17.81 6.59 11.15
C LYS A 275 18.27 7.52 12.28
N GLY A 276 17.37 8.34 12.83
CA GLY A 276 17.69 9.24 13.94
C GLY A 276 18.04 8.52 15.25
N ASP A 277 17.41 7.38 15.52
CA ASP A 277 17.56 6.62 16.76
C ASP A 277 18.72 5.59 16.73
N ILE A 278 19.28 5.29 15.55
CA ILE A 278 20.15 4.12 15.34
C ILE A 278 21.42 4.13 16.20
N VAL A 279 22.07 5.28 16.35
CA VAL A 279 23.27 5.42 17.19
C VAL A 279 22.93 5.15 18.66
N SER A 280 21.82 5.70 19.16
CA SER A 280 21.37 5.44 20.53
C SER A 280 21.05 3.96 20.75
N GLN A 281 20.48 3.29 19.75
CA GLN A 281 20.19 1.86 19.81
C GLN A 281 21.47 1.03 19.81
N LEU A 282 22.42 1.32 18.92
CA LEU A 282 23.75 0.69 18.87
C LEU A 282 24.45 0.80 20.22
N THR A 283 24.49 1.99 20.81
CA THR A 283 25.09 2.20 22.14
C THR A 283 24.42 1.32 23.20
N LYS A 284 23.09 1.30 23.27
CA LYS A 284 22.36 0.49 24.27
C LYS A 284 22.57 -1.01 24.10
N ILE A 285 22.52 -1.50 22.86
CA ILE A 285 22.75 -2.92 22.53
C ILE A 285 24.19 -3.30 22.87
N SER A 286 25.15 -2.46 22.50
CA SER A 286 26.57 -2.71 22.73
C SER A 286 26.92 -2.68 24.22
N GLU A 287 26.41 -1.70 24.97
CA GLU A 287 26.53 -1.67 26.43
C GLU A 287 25.97 -2.94 27.07
N TYR A 288 24.82 -3.42 26.58
CA TYR A 288 24.21 -4.65 27.09
C TYR A 288 25.09 -5.88 26.82
N ILE A 289 25.56 -6.05 25.57
CA ILE A 289 26.43 -7.15 25.17
C ILE A 289 27.75 -7.13 25.95
N LEU A 290 28.36 -5.96 26.13
CA LEU A 290 29.60 -5.81 26.90
C LEU A 290 29.40 -6.05 28.40
N ARG A 291 28.26 -5.62 28.98
CA ARG A 291 27.93 -5.96 30.38
C ARG A 291 27.76 -7.47 30.56
N MET A 292 27.09 -8.13 29.62
CA MET A 292 26.94 -9.58 29.62
C MET A 292 28.31 -10.27 29.55
N LYS A 293 29.19 -9.81 28.66
CA LYS A 293 30.58 -10.28 28.56
C LYS A 293 31.31 -10.16 29.90
N ASN A 294 31.31 -8.96 30.50
CA ASN A 294 32.00 -8.70 31.77
C ASN A 294 31.50 -9.60 32.91
N VAL A 295 30.18 -9.82 33.00
CA VAL A 295 29.64 -10.69 34.05
C VAL A 295 30.10 -12.13 33.87
N ILE A 296 30.09 -12.64 32.64
CA ILE A 296 30.55 -14.00 32.33
C ILE A 296 32.04 -14.14 32.68
N GLU A 297 32.87 -13.17 32.32
CA GLU A 297 34.31 -13.18 32.59
C GLU A 297 34.65 -13.01 34.08
N GLU A 298 34.05 -12.03 34.78
CA GLU A 298 34.41 -11.69 36.17
C GLU A 298 33.72 -12.58 37.22
N GLN A 299 32.45 -12.96 37.00
CA GLN A 299 31.67 -13.69 38.01
C GLN A 299 31.66 -15.20 37.77
N HIS A 300 31.89 -15.64 36.52
CA HIS A 300 31.86 -17.04 36.13
C HIS A 300 33.15 -17.54 35.45
N GLY A 301 34.16 -16.69 35.26
CA GLY A 301 35.40 -17.02 34.56
C GLY A 301 36.14 -18.25 35.09
N GLY A 302 36.11 -18.47 36.41
CA GLY A 302 36.68 -19.67 37.03
C GLY A 302 35.98 -20.99 36.64
N LYS A 303 34.69 -20.95 36.33
CA LYS A 303 33.89 -22.12 35.89
C LYS A 303 34.01 -22.38 34.39
N ILE A 304 34.33 -21.36 33.61
CA ILE A 304 34.51 -21.47 32.15
C ILE A 304 35.80 -22.19 31.80
N HIS A 305 36.85 -22.05 32.61
CA HIS A 305 38.14 -22.74 32.40
C HIS A 305 38.07 -24.25 32.63
N GLU A 306 37.06 -24.76 33.35
CA GLU A 306 36.91 -26.20 33.62
C GLU A 306 36.06 -26.91 32.54
N ASP A 307 35.22 -26.17 31.79
CA ASP A 307 34.30 -26.72 30.79
C ASP A 307 34.66 -26.23 29.36
N SER A 308 35.52 -26.99 28.68
CA SER A 308 36.19 -26.59 27.43
C SER A 308 35.25 -26.22 26.27
N PHE A 309 34.03 -26.77 26.25
CA PHE A 309 33.03 -26.50 25.22
C PHE A 309 32.44 -25.09 25.35
N ILE A 310 32.12 -24.66 26.58
CA ILE A 310 31.52 -23.35 26.85
C ILE A 310 32.53 -22.23 26.57
N GLN A 311 33.80 -22.44 26.92
CA GLN A 311 34.88 -21.51 26.62
C GLN A 311 35.11 -21.34 25.12
N ALA A 312 35.08 -22.44 24.35
CA ALA A 312 35.24 -22.40 22.90
C ALA A 312 34.10 -21.60 22.23
N ASP A 313 32.85 -21.85 22.65
CA ASP A 313 31.69 -21.14 22.11
C ASP A 313 31.65 -19.65 22.49
N PHE A 314 32.04 -19.31 23.72
CA PHE A 314 32.16 -17.91 24.16
C PHE A 314 33.23 -17.17 23.37
N ASN A 315 34.40 -17.78 23.19
CA ASN A 315 35.49 -17.18 22.43
C ASN A 315 35.15 -17.04 20.94
N PHE A 316 34.50 -18.06 20.38
CA PHE A 316 33.99 -18.03 19.02
C PHE A 316 33.01 -16.87 18.82
N PHE A 317 32.06 -16.70 19.75
CA PHE A 317 31.03 -15.68 19.66
C PHE A 317 31.57 -14.24 19.82
N PHE A 318 32.42 -13.96 20.81
CA PHE A 318 32.89 -12.59 21.04
C PHE A 318 34.08 -12.18 20.16
N TYR A 319 35.02 -13.10 19.91
CA TYR A 319 36.27 -12.80 19.21
C TYR A 319 36.25 -13.26 17.76
N GLU A 320 35.88 -14.50 17.45
CA GLU A 320 35.90 -14.99 16.06
C GLU A 320 34.77 -14.39 15.21
N CYS A 321 33.60 -14.15 15.78
CA CYS A 321 32.50 -13.44 15.12
C CYS A 321 32.64 -11.90 15.18
N GLY A 322 33.69 -11.36 15.80
CA GLY A 322 33.98 -9.92 15.85
C GLY A 322 32.98 -9.06 16.64
N ILE A 323 32.17 -9.67 17.53
CA ILE A 323 31.10 -8.94 18.25
C ILE A 323 31.65 -7.87 19.18
N GLU A 324 32.81 -8.10 19.81
CA GLU A 324 33.43 -7.09 20.68
C GLU A 324 33.92 -5.86 19.89
N GLU A 325 34.51 -6.08 18.71
CA GLU A 325 34.94 -4.99 17.82
C GLU A 325 33.74 -4.16 17.38
N MET A 326 32.64 -4.82 16.99
CA MET A 326 31.38 -4.17 16.65
C MET A 326 30.80 -3.35 17.80
N CYS A 327 30.86 -3.86 19.05
CA CYS A 327 30.32 -3.16 20.23
C CYS A 327 31.16 -1.95 20.67
N THR A 328 32.43 -1.89 20.26
CA THR A 328 33.39 -0.84 20.67
C THR A 328 33.65 0.21 19.58
N ALA A 329 33.02 0.06 18.42
CA ALA A 329 33.10 1.01 17.33
C ALA A 329 32.53 2.39 17.71
N ASN A 330 33.09 3.46 17.12
CA ASN A 330 32.54 4.81 17.26
C ASN A 330 31.38 5.01 16.28
N PHE A 331 30.16 4.67 16.71
CA PHE A 331 28.98 4.67 15.84
C PHE A 331 28.70 6.02 15.17
N SER A 332 28.96 7.13 15.85
CA SER A 332 28.69 8.48 15.35
C SER A 332 29.52 8.89 14.13
N GLU A 333 30.64 8.22 13.88
CA GLU A 333 31.54 8.50 12.75
C GLU A 333 31.29 7.55 11.56
N LEU A 334 30.43 6.55 11.73
CA LEU A 334 30.10 5.58 10.69
C LEU A 334 28.96 6.11 9.80
N PRO A 335 28.96 5.80 8.50
CA PRO A 335 27.81 6.02 7.65
C PRO A 335 26.62 5.14 8.10
N PHE A 336 25.41 5.52 7.74
CA PHE A 336 24.19 4.86 8.20
C PHE A 336 24.14 3.37 7.80
N GLU A 337 24.67 3.03 6.64
CA GLU A 337 24.68 1.69 6.08
C GLU A 337 25.51 0.73 6.96
N ASP A 338 26.65 1.22 7.45
CA ASP A 338 27.51 0.49 8.38
C ASP A 338 26.84 0.37 9.76
N GLN A 339 26.20 1.45 10.23
CA GLN A 339 25.43 1.42 11.48
C GLN A 339 24.30 0.39 11.43
N ASP A 340 23.51 0.35 10.35
CA ASP A 340 22.41 -0.61 10.14
C ASP A 340 22.93 -2.06 10.09
N SER A 341 24.03 -2.28 9.36
CA SER A 341 24.70 -3.59 9.31
C SER A 341 25.13 -4.07 10.70
N ILE A 342 25.78 -3.19 11.49
CA ILE A 342 26.22 -3.52 12.85
C ILE A 342 25.02 -3.81 13.76
N VAL A 343 23.96 -2.98 13.74
CA VAL A 343 22.75 -3.23 14.53
C VAL A 343 22.20 -4.62 14.27
N ARG A 344 22.09 -5.02 12.99
CA ARG A 344 21.55 -6.34 12.61
C ARG A 344 22.42 -7.47 13.11
N ASN A 345 23.73 -7.35 12.92
CA ASN A 345 24.68 -8.37 13.35
C ASN A 345 24.62 -8.55 14.87
N LEU A 346 24.61 -7.46 15.63
CA LEU A 346 24.50 -7.50 17.09
C LEU A 346 23.15 -8.09 17.54
N LEU A 347 22.03 -7.71 16.93
CA LEU A 347 20.70 -8.25 17.26
C LEU A 347 20.57 -9.74 16.93
N ASN A 348 21.10 -10.18 15.77
CA ASN A 348 21.13 -11.59 15.40
C ASN A 348 22.02 -12.40 16.35
N ALA A 349 23.18 -11.85 16.71
CA ALA A 349 24.09 -12.45 17.68
C ALA A 349 23.41 -12.64 19.04
N MET A 350 22.71 -11.61 19.54
CA MET A 350 21.91 -11.73 20.77
C MET A 350 20.91 -12.88 20.68
N ILE A 351 20.16 -13.01 19.59
CA ILE A 351 19.16 -14.08 19.45
C ILE A 351 19.78 -15.46 19.34
N CYS A 352 20.88 -15.62 18.61
CA CYS A 352 21.61 -16.88 18.56
C CYS A 352 22.05 -17.31 19.96
N PHE A 353 22.52 -16.35 20.78
CA PHE A 353 22.87 -16.59 22.18
C PHE A 353 21.65 -17.01 23.02
N TYR A 354 20.50 -16.34 22.86
CA TYR A 354 19.23 -16.69 23.53
C TYR A 354 18.69 -18.07 23.15
N LYS A 355 18.67 -18.40 21.86
CA LYS A 355 18.15 -19.68 21.35
C LYS A 355 19.01 -20.87 21.76
N ALA A 356 20.30 -20.64 22.02
CA ALA A 356 21.22 -21.69 22.41
C ALA A 356 21.00 -22.18 23.87
N ASP A 357 20.29 -21.41 24.71
CA ASP A 357 19.86 -21.72 26.08
C ASP A 357 20.90 -22.55 26.88
N LYS A 358 22.18 -22.16 26.78
CA LYS A 358 23.28 -22.93 27.37
C LYS A 358 23.24 -22.76 28.89
N THR A 359 22.80 -23.82 29.57
CA THR A 359 22.78 -23.89 31.04
C THR A 359 24.20 -23.97 31.59
N LEU A 360 24.61 -22.99 32.39
CA LEU A 360 25.81 -23.08 33.24
C LEU A 360 25.45 -23.91 34.48
N THR A 361 26.07 -25.08 34.67
CA THR A 361 25.92 -25.89 35.88
C THR A 361 26.87 -25.41 36.99
N SER A 362 26.38 -25.24 38.22
CA SER A 362 27.22 -24.93 39.40
C SER A 362 27.81 -26.20 40.03
N GLU A 363 28.87 -26.05 40.84
CA GLU A 363 29.72 -27.12 41.41
C GLU A 363 28.98 -28.27 42.14
N GLU A 364 27.72 -28.09 42.54
CA GLU A 364 26.96 -29.17 43.20
C GLU A 364 26.12 -30.02 42.24
N GLY A 365 26.09 -29.73 40.94
CA GLY A 365 25.39 -30.52 39.91
C GLY A 365 23.87 -30.68 40.12
N LYS A 366 23.29 -29.99 41.11
CA LYS A 366 21.89 -30.18 41.56
C LYS A 366 20.99 -28.96 41.38
N VAL A 367 21.56 -27.80 41.06
CA VAL A 367 20.78 -26.61 40.74
C VAL A 367 21.15 -26.15 39.34
N LYS A 368 20.21 -26.25 38.41
CA LYS A 368 20.24 -25.45 37.18
C LYS A 368 20.08 -24.01 37.63
N GLU A 369 21.18 -23.30 37.85
CA GLU A 369 21.10 -21.86 38.03
C GLU A 369 20.66 -21.29 36.68
N PRO A 370 19.56 -20.52 36.61
CA PRO A 370 19.17 -19.81 35.41
C PRO A 370 20.16 -18.65 35.19
N ALA A 371 21.45 -18.97 34.99
CA ALA A 371 22.54 -18.01 34.94
C ALA A 371 22.37 -17.02 33.79
N LEU A 372 21.56 -17.35 32.77
CA LEU A 372 21.09 -16.41 31.76
C LEU A 372 19.80 -15.68 32.17
N ASN A 373 18.78 -16.38 32.70
CA ASN A 373 17.45 -15.78 32.94
C ASN A 373 17.39 -14.70 34.05
N LEU A 374 18.43 -14.54 34.87
CA LEU A 374 18.49 -13.50 35.92
C LEU A 374 19.46 -12.34 35.64
N LEU A 375 20.43 -12.52 34.73
CA LEU A 375 21.33 -11.43 34.27
C LEU A 375 20.78 -10.72 33.04
N ILE A 376 19.86 -11.37 32.35
CA ILE A 376 19.04 -10.84 31.29
C ILE A 376 17.86 -10.10 31.92
N GLY A 377 17.92 -8.77 31.93
CA GLY A 377 16.72 -7.98 32.13
C GLY A 377 15.66 -8.39 31.11
N TRP A 378 14.56 -8.98 31.60
CA TRP A 378 13.39 -9.39 30.83
C TRP A 378 12.80 -8.26 29.97
N GLU A 379 13.08 -7.00 30.34
CA GLU A 379 12.71 -5.81 29.56
C GLU A 379 13.59 -5.59 28.33
N LEU A 380 14.92 -5.75 28.40
CA LEU A 380 15.83 -5.46 27.28
C LEU A 380 15.87 -6.56 26.21
N GLY A 381 15.67 -7.83 26.57
CA GLY A 381 15.51 -8.91 25.59
C GLY A 381 14.21 -8.77 24.77
N ASN A 382 13.12 -8.38 25.43
CA ASN A 382 11.87 -8.06 24.76
C ASN A 382 11.99 -6.79 23.90
N GLU A 383 12.62 -5.72 24.40
CA GLU A 383 12.89 -4.51 23.60
C GLU A 383 13.84 -4.77 22.44
N GLY A 384 14.86 -5.64 22.60
CA GLY A 384 15.75 -6.08 21.53
C GLY A 384 15.04 -6.92 20.47
N MET A 385 14.12 -7.80 20.87
CA MET A 385 13.27 -8.55 19.93
C MET A 385 12.24 -7.66 19.24
N LYS A 386 11.62 -6.72 19.96
CA LYS A 386 10.76 -5.68 19.35
C LYS A 386 11.54 -4.82 18.38
N LEU A 387 12.76 -4.43 18.73
CA LEU A 387 13.63 -3.63 17.89
C LEU A 387 14.08 -4.41 16.67
N ARG A 388 14.48 -5.68 16.80
CA ARG A 388 14.75 -6.56 15.66
C ARG A 388 13.53 -6.70 14.79
N ASN A 389 12.36 -7.00 15.34
CA ASN A 389 11.14 -7.16 14.55
C ASN A 389 10.77 -5.84 13.87
N ARG A 390 11.03 -4.69 14.51
CA ARG A 390 10.90 -3.36 13.91
C ARG A 390 11.91 -3.15 12.78
N VAL A 391 13.18 -3.46 13.01
CA VAL A 391 14.24 -3.40 11.98
C VAL A 391 13.85 -4.31 10.82
N LEU A 392 13.61 -5.60 11.06
CA LEU A 392 13.16 -6.58 10.07
C LEU A 392 11.89 -6.15 9.34
N SER A 393 10.90 -5.58 10.03
CA SER A 393 9.71 -5.03 9.37
C SER A 393 10.05 -3.85 8.45
N LEU A 394 11.13 -3.12 8.74
CA LEU A 394 11.60 -2.01 7.92
C LEU A 394 12.48 -2.47 6.74
N VAL A 395 12.96 -3.72 6.73
CA VAL A 395 13.84 -4.23 5.67
C VAL A 395 13.07 -5.07 4.65
N PRO A 396 13.03 -4.67 3.37
CA PRO A 396 12.80 -5.61 2.28
C PRO A 396 14.02 -6.53 2.12
N ASP A 397 13.92 -7.62 1.38
CA ASP A 397 15.08 -8.46 1.02
C ASP A 397 16.23 -7.68 0.33
N VAL A 398 15.94 -6.46 -0.14
CA VAL A 398 16.81 -5.56 -0.91
C VAL A 398 17.40 -4.40 -0.08
N GLY A 399 17.07 -4.26 1.21
CA GLY A 399 17.66 -3.24 2.13
C GLY A 399 16.84 -1.96 2.34
N ILE A 400 17.20 -1.17 3.37
CA ILE A 400 16.45 0.04 3.80
C ILE A 400 16.55 1.19 2.79
N GLU A 401 17.70 1.37 2.13
CA GLU A 401 17.89 2.41 1.11
C GLU A 401 16.93 2.24 -0.07
N TYR A 402 16.85 1.02 -0.63
CA TYR A 402 15.93 0.71 -1.71
C TYR A 402 14.48 1.04 -1.33
N ARG A 403 14.11 0.74 -0.08
CA ARG A 403 12.78 1.05 0.43
C ARG A 403 12.51 2.54 0.56
N GLU A 404 13.48 3.30 1.04
CA GLU A 404 13.37 4.75 1.14
C GLU A 404 13.15 5.38 -0.23
N ILE A 405 13.92 4.96 -1.23
CA ILE A 405 13.75 5.41 -2.62
C ILE A 405 12.34 5.07 -3.10
N MET A 406 11.89 3.82 -2.96
CA MET A 406 10.56 3.40 -3.41
C MET A 406 9.42 4.11 -2.67
N THR A 407 9.59 4.38 -1.37
CA THR A 407 8.61 5.10 -0.54
C THR A 407 8.55 6.57 -0.97
N SER A 408 9.70 7.19 -1.20
CA SER A 408 9.79 8.58 -1.68
C SER A 408 9.17 8.71 -3.07
N ASP A 409 9.50 7.80 -3.99
CA ASP A 409 8.93 7.75 -5.34
C ASP A 409 7.40 7.53 -5.31
N ALA A 410 6.91 6.68 -4.40
CA ALA A 410 5.49 6.47 -4.21
C ALA A 410 4.78 7.74 -3.71
N LEU A 411 5.37 8.44 -2.73
CA LEU A 411 4.82 9.69 -2.21
C LEU A 411 4.79 10.78 -3.28
N ILE A 412 5.87 10.94 -4.07
CA ILE A 412 5.90 11.89 -5.19
C ILE A 412 4.74 11.61 -6.16
N GLN A 413 4.54 10.35 -6.55
CA GLN A 413 3.45 9.99 -7.46
C GLN A 413 2.05 10.23 -6.86
N LEU A 414 1.88 9.99 -5.56
CA LEU A 414 0.62 10.28 -4.88
C LEU A 414 0.40 11.77 -4.69
N ASP A 415 1.44 12.55 -4.43
CA ASP A 415 1.40 14.01 -4.38
C ASP A 415 1.02 14.60 -5.74
N GLU A 416 1.50 14.04 -6.85
CA GLU A 416 1.06 14.41 -8.20
C GLU A 416 -0.45 14.16 -8.37
N CYS A 417 -0.94 12.98 -7.99
CA CYS A 417 -2.37 12.64 -8.04
C CYS A 417 -3.20 13.57 -7.14
N LEU A 418 -2.74 13.86 -5.92
CA LEU A 418 -3.41 14.77 -5.00
C LEU A 418 -3.43 16.19 -5.56
N THR A 419 -2.31 16.66 -6.11
CA THR A 419 -2.19 17.98 -6.75
C THR A 419 -3.23 18.14 -7.86
N GLU A 420 -3.43 17.10 -8.66
CA GLU A 420 -4.46 17.07 -9.70
C GLU A 420 -5.87 17.25 -9.13
N PHE A 421 -6.26 16.48 -8.10
CA PHE A 421 -7.57 16.64 -7.45
C PHE A 421 -7.75 18.04 -6.86
N TYR A 422 -6.72 18.56 -6.19
CA TYR A 422 -6.77 19.90 -5.61
C TYR A 422 -6.93 20.98 -6.68
N LEU A 423 -6.20 20.88 -7.79
CA LEU A 423 -6.31 21.80 -8.90
C LEU A 423 -7.68 21.75 -9.59
N HIS A 424 -8.27 20.56 -9.67
CA HIS A 424 -9.63 20.39 -10.16
C HIS A 424 -10.66 21.11 -9.27
N ASP A 425 -10.56 20.93 -7.94
CA ASP A 425 -11.47 21.53 -6.97
C ASP A 425 -11.22 23.03 -6.73
N LEU A 426 -10.04 23.53 -7.06
CA LEU A 426 -9.64 24.92 -6.83
C LEU A 426 -10.45 25.89 -7.69
N SER A 427 -10.60 25.61 -9.00
CA SER A 427 -11.28 26.52 -9.94
C SER A 427 -12.73 26.85 -9.53
N PRO A 428 -13.62 25.88 -9.21
CA PRO A 428 -14.97 26.17 -8.74
C PRO A 428 -15.01 26.92 -7.40
N LYS A 429 -14.09 26.60 -6.47
CA LYS A 429 -13.99 27.30 -5.17
C LYS A 429 -13.61 28.76 -5.34
N VAL A 430 -12.63 29.04 -6.21
CA VAL A 430 -12.18 30.40 -6.56
C VAL A 430 -13.32 31.19 -7.19
N GLU A 431 -14.06 30.62 -8.15
CA GLU A 431 -15.21 31.29 -8.76
C GLU A 431 -16.31 31.62 -7.74
N ALA A 432 -16.62 30.70 -6.83
CA ALA A 432 -17.60 30.95 -5.77
C ALA A 432 -17.16 32.09 -4.83
N ILE A 433 -15.85 32.26 -4.61
CA ILE A 433 -15.28 33.36 -3.81
C ILE A 433 -15.40 34.69 -4.59
N ILE A 434 -15.10 34.70 -5.88
CA ILE A 434 -15.22 35.89 -6.74
C ILE A 434 -16.67 36.35 -6.86
N GLN A 435 -17.63 35.44 -7.10
CA GLN A 435 -19.05 35.79 -7.16
C GLN A 435 -19.57 36.44 -5.87
N LYS A 436 -18.99 36.06 -4.72
CA LYS A 436 -19.27 36.71 -3.44
C LYS A 436 -18.64 38.11 -3.39
N SER A 437 -17.39 38.28 -3.83
CA SER A 437 -16.70 39.58 -3.79
C SER A 437 -17.35 40.63 -4.68
N GLU A 438 -17.88 40.24 -5.85
CA GLU A 438 -18.60 41.12 -6.78
C GLU A 438 -19.87 41.77 -6.17
N GLN A 439 -20.40 41.20 -5.08
CA GLN A 439 -21.54 41.78 -4.35
C GLN A 439 -21.12 42.93 -3.41
N TYR A 440 -19.82 43.08 -3.13
CA TYR A 440 -19.29 44.02 -2.15
C TYR A 440 -18.40 45.13 -2.74
N ASP A 441 -17.80 44.92 -3.92
CA ASP A 441 -16.91 45.90 -4.55
C ASP A 441 -17.61 46.73 -5.64
N LEU A 442 -17.95 47.98 -5.31
CA LEU A 442 -18.64 48.93 -6.19
C LEU A 442 -17.81 50.18 -6.52
N GLU A 443 -16.58 50.31 -6.01
CA GLU A 443 -15.76 51.51 -6.26
C GLU A 443 -15.02 51.44 -7.61
N PRO A 444 -15.14 52.47 -8.47
CA PRO A 444 -14.49 52.49 -9.77
C PRO A 444 -12.97 52.71 -9.63
N ILE A 445 -12.20 51.80 -10.23
CA ILE A 445 -10.73 51.83 -10.25
C ILE A 445 -10.20 52.67 -11.42
N ASP A 446 -9.19 53.52 -11.20
CA ASP A 446 -8.48 54.20 -12.29
C ASP A 446 -7.62 53.20 -13.08
N PRO A 447 -7.95 52.91 -14.36
CA PRO A 447 -7.26 51.91 -15.15
C PRO A 447 -5.81 52.28 -15.47
N LYS A 448 -5.43 53.56 -15.46
CA LYS A 448 -4.03 53.97 -15.71
C LYS A 448 -3.17 53.72 -14.49
N GLN A 449 -3.65 54.14 -13.32
CA GLN A 449 -2.96 53.91 -12.06
C GLN A 449 -2.80 52.41 -11.78
N ALA A 450 -3.87 51.63 -12.00
CA ALA A 450 -3.85 50.18 -11.80
C ALA A 450 -2.81 49.46 -12.69
N LEU A 451 -2.70 49.89 -13.95
CA LEU A 451 -1.72 49.33 -14.88
C LEU A 451 -0.28 49.66 -14.46
N THR A 452 -0.04 50.89 -14.01
CA THR A 452 1.29 51.32 -13.53
C THR A 452 1.73 50.53 -12.31
N LEU A 453 0.83 50.31 -11.33
CA LEU A 453 1.12 49.51 -10.14
C LEU A 453 1.46 48.05 -10.48
N LEU A 454 0.69 47.45 -11.39
CA LEU A 454 0.97 46.10 -11.88
C LEU A 454 2.32 46.03 -12.60
N GLU A 455 2.66 47.03 -13.43
CA GLU A 455 3.94 47.09 -14.14
C GLU A 455 5.14 47.22 -13.20
N GLU A 456 5.03 48.08 -12.19
CA GLU A 456 6.05 48.26 -11.15
C GLU A 456 6.25 46.96 -10.35
N THR A 457 5.16 46.33 -9.92
CA THR A 457 5.19 45.07 -9.18
C THR A 457 5.82 43.96 -10.04
N PHE A 458 5.33 43.76 -11.27
CA PHE A 458 5.78 42.67 -12.13
C PHE A 458 7.26 42.80 -12.52
N THR A 459 7.75 44.03 -12.69
CA THR A 459 9.15 44.31 -13.07
C THR A 459 10.10 44.18 -11.88
N SER A 460 9.70 44.61 -10.68
CA SER A 460 10.55 44.66 -9.48
C SER A 460 10.76 43.31 -8.77
N LEU A 461 10.09 42.24 -9.20
CA LEU A 461 10.22 40.91 -8.56
C LEU A 461 11.66 40.38 -8.57
N HIS A 462 12.18 40.11 -7.38
CA HIS A 462 13.44 39.41 -7.15
C HIS A 462 13.22 37.89 -6.96
N HIS A 463 14.20 37.10 -7.42
CA HIS A 463 14.30 35.65 -7.25
C HIS A 463 14.38 35.27 -5.76
N HIS A 464 13.27 35.05 -5.04
CA HIS A 464 13.31 34.53 -3.66
C HIS A 464 12.44 33.28 -3.46
N SER A 465 12.00 32.61 -4.53
CA SER A 465 11.51 31.25 -4.40
C SER A 465 12.66 30.33 -4.02
N ALA A 466 12.43 29.30 -3.20
CA ALA A 466 13.40 28.29 -2.76
C ALA A 466 14.08 27.47 -3.90
N LEU A 467 13.88 27.85 -5.16
CA LEU A 467 14.42 27.22 -6.36
C LEU A 467 15.64 28.00 -6.86
N ILE A 468 16.77 27.29 -6.92
CA ILE A 468 18.03 27.76 -7.52
C ILE A 468 17.81 27.87 -9.02
N PHE A 469 17.85 29.08 -9.57
CA PHE A 469 17.80 29.30 -11.01
C PHE A 469 19.14 28.91 -11.64
N GLY A 470 19.11 28.19 -12.76
CA GLY A 470 20.25 28.19 -13.67
C GLY A 470 20.46 29.57 -14.30
N GLU A 471 21.67 29.87 -14.79
CA GLU A 471 21.96 31.17 -15.43
C GLU A 471 21.03 31.46 -16.62
N GLU A 472 20.75 30.45 -17.45
CA GLU A 472 19.84 30.60 -18.60
C GLU A 472 18.39 30.88 -18.18
N GLU A 473 17.91 30.24 -17.12
CA GLU A 473 16.56 30.47 -16.59
C GLU A 473 16.42 31.86 -15.99
N LYS A 474 17.45 32.32 -15.28
CA LYS A 474 17.51 33.65 -14.71
C LYS A 474 17.39 34.72 -15.80
N GLU A 475 18.17 34.58 -16.87
CA GLU A 475 18.06 35.47 -18.03
C GLU A 475 16.67 35.46 -18.67
N ARG A 476 16.05 34.28 -18.82
CA ARG A 476 14.69 34.17 -19.38
C ARG A 476 13.66 34.88 -18.50
N PHE A 477 13.74 34.69 -17.19
CA PHE A 477 12.86 35.32 -16.22
C PHE A 477 13.06 36.85 -16.17
N GLU A 478 14.31 37.33 -16.26
CA GLU A 478 14.60 38.77 -16.37
C GLU A 478 14.06 39.38 -17.66
N LYS A 479 14.20 38.66 -18.79
CA LYS A 479 13.61 39.10 -20.07
C LYS A 479 12.08 39.13 -20.03
N SER A 480 11.43 38.20 -19.32
CA SER A 480 9.97 38.16 -19.23
C SER A 480 9.37 39.32 -18.42
N ALA A 481 10.14 40.01 -17.56
CA ALA A 481 9.69 41.24 -16.90
C ALA A 481 9.18 42.28 -17.90
N LYS A 482 9.85 42.40 -19.05
CA LYS A 482 9.50 43.34 -20.13
C LYS A 482 8.37 42.83 -21.02
N GLN A 483 7.84 41.65 -20.73
CA GLN A 483 6.81 40.98 -21.52
C GLN A 483 5.43 40.98 -20.86
N LEU A 484 5.19 41.85 -19.87
CA LEU A 484 3.86 42.07 -19.29
C LEU A 484 2.73 42.24 -20.33
N PRO A 485 2.92 42.94 -21.48
CA PRO A 485 1.88 43.03 -22.50
C PRO A 485 1.42 41.68 -23.07
N ARG A 486 2.25 40.63 -22.97
CA ARG A 486 1.88 39.27 -23.40
C ARG A 486 0.91 38.61 -22.43
N LEU A 487 1.10 38.83 -21.12
CA LEU A 487 0.19 38.37 -20.07
C LEU A 487 -1.19 39.04 -20.21
N LEU A 488 -1.18 40.34 -20.50
CA LEU A 488 -2.39 41.18 -20.57
C LEU A 488 -3.14 41.13 -21.91
N LYS A 489 -2.88 40.12 -22.77
CA LYS A 489 -3.62 39.94 -24.02
C LYS A 489 -5.10 39.59 -23.78
N SER A 490 -5.38 38.83 -22.73
CA SER A 490 -6.76 38.58 -22.28
C SER A 490 -7.26 39.79 -21.50
N ASN A 491 -8.39 40.35 -21.92
CA ASN A 491 -9.04 41.45 -21.20
C ASN A 491 -9.42 41.04 -19.77
N GLU A 492 -9.73 39.76 -19.57
CA GLU A 492 -10.11 39.24 -18.26
C GLU A 492 -8.91 39.11 -17.33
N VAL A 493 -7.79 38.56 -17.82
CA VAL A 493 -6.52 38.55 -17.07
C VAL A 493 -6.11 39.97 -16.68
N LYS A 494 -6.25 40.92 -17.61
CA LYS A 494 -5.97 42.33 -17.33
C LYS A 494 -6.88 42.88 -16.25
N ARG A 495 -8.19 42.61 -16.32
CA ARG A 495 -9.18 43.03 -15.32
C ARG A 495 -8.82 42.48 -13.93
N LEU A 496 -8.67 41.17 -13.81
CA LEU A 496 -8.39 40.48 -12.55
C LEU A 496 -7.10 40.98 -11.88
N LEU A 497 -5.98 41.01 -12.61
CA LEU A 497 -4.70 41.43 -12.04
C LEU A 497 -4.68 42.91 -11.64
N THR A 498 -5.25 43.79 -12.46
CA THR A 498 -5.26 45.23 -12.15
C THR A 498 -6.17 45.56 -10.97
N ILE A 499 -7.31 44.87 -10.84
CA ILE A 499 -8.20 44.98 -9.68
C ILE A 499 -7.48 44.50 -8.41
N ALA A 500 -6.87 43.31 -8.47
CA ALA A 500 -6.21 42.70 -7.32
C ALA A 500 -5.04 43.55 -6.80
N GLU A 501 -4.25 44.15 -7.70
CA GLU A 501 -3.12 45.01 -7.34
C GLU A 501 -3.53 46.33 -6.67
N VAL A 502 -4.57 46.99 -7.20
CA VAL A 502 -5.06 48.25 -6.61
C VAL A 502 -5.60 48.01 -5.21
N LYS A 503 -6.45 47.00 -5.05
CA LYS A 503 -7.06 46.68 -3.77
C LYS A 503 -6.02 46.14 -2.76
N TRP A 504 -4.96 45.46 -3.23
CA TRP A 504 -3.84 45.08 -2.37
C TRP A 504 -3.15 46.32 -1.78
N HIS A 505 -2.87 47.32 -2.61
CA HIS A 505 -2.29 48.58 -2.14
C HIS A 505 -3.23 49.36 -1.22
N GLU A 506 -4.54 49.32 -1.45
CA GLU A 506 -5.52 49.91 -0.52
C GLU A 506 -5.51 49.20 0.84
N LEU A 507 -5.38 47.87 0.83
CA LEU A 507 -5.26 47.04 2.03
C LEU A 507 -3.97 47.36 2.82
N GLU A 508 -2.84 47.54 2.14
CA GLU A 508 -1.57 47.95 2.76
C GLU A 508 -1.63 49.37 3.36
N ASN A 509 -2.35 50.29 2.72
CA ASN A 509 -2.47 51.68 3.17
C ASN A 509 -3.52 51.88 4.27
N ALA A 510 -4.46 50.95 4.43
CA ALA A 510 -5.48 50.96 5.48
C ALA A 510 -4.86 50.60 6.84
N ASN A 511 -4.18 51.56 7.48
CA ASN A 511 -3.63 51.46 8.84
C ASN A 511 -4.72 51.28 9.93
N LYS A 512 -5.44 50.14 9.99
CA LYS A 512 -6.19 49.70 11.19
C LYS A 512 -6.38 48.16 11.25
N PRO A 513 -6.17 47.54 12.43
CA PRO A 513 -6.44 46.12 12.64
C PRO A 513 -7.92 45.92 12.98
N GLU A 514 -8.76 45.67 11.97
CA GLU A 514 -10.05 45.01 12.17
C GLU A 514 -9.95 43.62 11.52
N SER A 515 -9.58 42.64 12.32
CA SER A 515 -8.92 41.40 11.89
C SER A 515 -9.75 40.45 11.03
N GLN A 516 -11.08 40.59 10.97
CA GLN A 516 -11.93 39.68 10.18
C GLN A 516 -12.23 40.20 8.77
N GLN A 517 -12.47 41.51 8.62
CA GLN A 517 -12.83 42.09 7.33
C GLN A 517 -11.62 42.24 6.40
N SER A 518 -10.42 42.43 6.97
CA SER A 518 -9.15 42.45 6.22
C SER A 518 -8.78 41.07 5.65
N SER A 519 -9.04 40.00 6.39
CA SER A 519 -8.70 38.63 6.01
C SER A 519 -9.64 38.08 4.93
N GLN A 520 -10.94 38.41 5.02
CA GLN A 520 -11.89 38.11 3.93
C GLN A 520 -11.56 38.88 2.64
N LYS A 521 -11.17 40.15 2.75
CA LYS A 521 -10.69 40.93 1.61
C LYS A 521 -9.43 40.31 1.01
N ALA A 522 -8.46 39.91 1.83
CA ALA A 522 -7.25 39.24 1.36
C ALA A 522 -7.57 37.96 0.56
N ALA A 523 -8.51 37.12 1.04
CA ALA A 523 -8.95 35.94 0.31
C ALA A 523 -9.56 36.27 -1.06
N PHE A 524 -10.37 37.34 -1.17
CA PHE A 524 -10.91 37.81 -2.45
C PHE A 524 -9.82 38.24 -3.42
N LEU A 525 -8.79 38.96 -2.93
CA LEU A 525 -7.66 39.39 -3.76
C LEU A 525 -6.86 38.22 -4.30
N ILE A 526 -6.57 37.22 -3.45
CA ILE A 526 -5.86 36.04 -3.92
C ILE A 526 -6.69 35.23 -4.90
N ALA A 527 -8.02 35.19 -4.75
CA ALA A 527 -8.90 34.52 -5.70
C ALA A 527 -8.80 35.13 -7.10
N ASP A 528 -8.74 36.46 -7.21
CA ASP A 528 -8.52 37.17 -8.47
C ASP A 528 -7.15 36.81 -9.10
N TYR A 529 -6.08 36.73 -8.32
CA TYR A 529 -4.76 36.30 -8.83
C TYR A 529 -4.78 34.85 -9.34
N VAL A 530 -5.41 33.94 -8.60
CA VAL A 530 -5.53 32.53 -8.98
C VAL A 530 -6.35 32.38 -10.26
N LYS A 531 -7.49 33.07 -10.36
CA LYS A 531 -8.32 33.05 -11.58
C LYS A 531 -7.58 33.65 -12.78
N ALA A 532 -6.73 34.66 -12.57
CA ALA A 532 -5.92 35.22 -13.66
C ALA A 532 -4.92 34.21 -14.25
N VAL A 533 -4.40 33.27 -13.45
CA VAL A 533 -3.56 32.16 -13.94
C VAL A 533 -4.35 31.24 -14.86
N GLU A 534 -5.54 30.82 -14.42
CA GLU A 534 -6.44 29.95 -15.18
C GLU A 534 -6.88 30.58 -16.50
N GLU A 535 -7.29 31.85 -16.47
CA GLU A 535 -7.69 32.62 -17.66
C GLU A 535 -6.52 32.81 -18.63
N TYR A 536 -5.32 33.02 -18.12
CA TYR A 536 -4.13 33.14 -18.95
C TYR A 536 -3.82 31.83 -19.69
N LEU A 537 -3.83 30.70 -18.98
CA LEU A 537 -3.60 29.39 -19.57
C LEU A 537 -4.69 29.03 -20.60
N SER A 538 -5.96 29.31 -20.25
CA SER A 538 -7.12 29.15 -21.13
C SER A 538 -6.94 29.91 -22.44
N HIS A 539 -6.60 31.20 -22.34
CA HIS A 539 -6.40 32.06 -23.49
C HIS A 539 -5.24 31.58 -24.38
N ILE A 540 -4.13 31.12 -23.78
CA ILE A 540 -3.00 30.56 -24.55
C ILE A 540 -3.45 29.32 -25.33
N LEU A 541 -4.15 28.38 -24.70
CA LEU A 541 -4.65 27.17 -25.36
C LEU A 541 -5.59 27.46 -26.54
N VAL A 542 -6.53 28.39 -26.34
CA VAL A 542 -7.45 28.86 -27.39
C VAL A 542 -6.70 29.53 -28.54
N SER A 543 -5.73 30.40 -28.23
CA SER A 543 -4.97 31.11 -29.26
C SER A 543 -4.21 30.16 -30.19
N LYS A 544 -3.78 28.98 -29.69
CA LYS A 544 -3.15 27.94 -30.50
C LYS A 544 -4.12 27.25 -31.46
N ARG A 545 -5.40 27.12 -31.10
CA ARG A 545 -6.45 26.59 -32.00
C ARG A 545 -6.55 27.39 -33.29
N VAL A 546 -6.49 28.72 -33.19
CA VAL A 546 -6.55 29.61 -34.36
C VAL A 546 -5.45 29.31 -35.38
N THR A 547 -4.34 28.72 -34.93
CA THR A 547 -3.18 28.38 -35.77
C THR A 547 -3.12 26.93 -36.24
N LYS A 548 -4.02 26.03 -35.78
CA LYS A 548 -3.99 24.58 -36.06
C LYS A 548 -5.33 24.06 -36.58
N GLN A 549 -5.31 23.18 -37.58
CA GLN A 549 -6.53 22.61 -38.19
C GLN A 549 -7.28 21.61 -37.30
N THR A 550 -6.58 20.90 -36.42
CA THR A 550 -7.18 19.95 -35.45
C THR A 550 -6.50 20.14 -34.11
N MET A 551 -7.31 20.34 -33.06
CA MET A 551 -6.81 20.46 -31.69
C MET A 551 -6.90 19.12 -30.96
N PRO A 552 -5.94 18.82 -30.07
CA PRO A 552 -6.03 17.67 -29.18
C PRO A 552 -7.20 17.81 -28.20
N LEU A 553 -7.67 16.67 -27.70
CA LEU A 553 -8.66 16.61 -26.63
C LEU A 553 -7.95 16.75 -25.27
N ILE A 554 -8.68 17.30 -24.29
CA ILE A 554 -8.28 17.40 -22.89
C ILE A 554 -9.33 16.72 -22.02
N ASP A 555 -8.91 15.94 -21.03
CA ASP A 555 -9.85 15.33 -20.10
C ASP A 555 -10.32 16.36 -19.06
N VAL A 556 -11.64 16.44 -18.88
CA VAL A 556 -12.31 17.32 -17.92
C VAL A 556 -13.30 16.49 -17.11
N ALA A 557 -13.43 16.77 -15.81
CA ALA A 557 -14.43 16.11 -15.00
C ALA A 557 -15.77 16.84 -15.11
N MET A 558 -16.82 16.09 -15.41
CA MET A 558 -18.20 16.55 -15.48
C MET A 558 -18.94 16.12 -14.21
N PRO A 559 -19.68 17.02 -13.54
CA PRO A 559 -20.37 16.72 -12.29
C PRO A 559 -21.32 15.51 -12.33
N GLU A 560 -21.87 15.18 -13.51
CA GLU A 560 -22.91 14.14 -13.67
C GLU A 560 -22.42 12.87 -14.39
N SER A 561 -21.28 12.91 -15.08
CA SER A 561 -20.84 11.81 -15.97
C SER A 561 -19.40 11.34 -15.77
N GLY A 562 -18.63 11.93 -14.85
CA GLY A 562 -17.22 11.60 -14.64
C GLY A 562 -16.29 12.29 -15.65
N LEU A 563 -15.12 11.69 -15.94
CA LEU A 563 -14.15 12.22 -16.90
C LEU A 563 -14.66 12.09 -18.35
N THR A 564 -14.59 13.17 -19.12
CA THR A 564 -14.85 13.19 -20.57
C THR A 564 -13.76 13.98 -21.29
N SER A 565 -13.49 13.65 -22.54
CA SER A 565 -12.48 14.33 -23.35
C SER A 565 -13.13 15.43 -24.20
N VAL A 566 -12.69 16.67 -24.03
CA VAL A 566 -13.24 17.86 -24.69
C VAL A 566 -12.21 18.47 -25.65
N GLU A 567 -12.63 18.95 -26.82
CA GLU A 567 -11.73 19.61 -27.77
C GLU A 567 -11.37 21.02 -27.29
N ILE A 568 -10.07 21.36 -27.30
CA ILE A 568 -9.59 22.68 -26.89
C ILE A 568 -10.25 23.78 -27.73
N GLY A 569 -10.81 24.78 -27.03
CA GLY A 569 -11.48 25.94 -27.62
C GLY A 569 -12.89 25.68 -28.14
N SER A 570 -13.47 24.50 -27.89
CA SER A 570 -14.92 24.27 -28.01
C SER A 570 -15.70 25.04 -26.94
N GLU A 571 -17.03 25.12 -27.06
CA GLU A 571 -17.88 25.77 -26.04
C GLU A 571 -17.82 25.05 -24.69
N GLU A 572 -17.81 23.71 -24.72
CA GLU A 572 -17.63 22.85 -23.56
C GLU A 572 -16.29 23.09 -22.86
N TYR A 573 -15.23 23.35 -23.63
CA TYR A 573 -13.91 23.64 -23.06
C TYR A 573 -13.94 24.88 -22.16
N TYR A 574 -14.66 25.93 -22.52
CA TYR A 574 -14.76 27.14 -21.69
C TYR A 574 -15.59 26.93 -20.41
N HIS A 575 -16.51 25.97 -20.42
CA HIS A 575 -17.40 25.71 -19.29
C HIS A 575 -16.82 24.70 -18.29
N TYR A 576 -15.91 23.83 -18.75
CA TYR A 576 -15.44 22.69 -17.96
C TYR A 576 -13.92 22.63 -17.77
N ALA A 577 -13.12 23.44 -18.46
CA ALA A 577 -11.68 23.48 -18.23
C ALA A 577 -11.37 24.07 -16.84
N THR A 578 -10.61 23.33 -16.05
CA THR A 578 -10.10 23.78 -14.74
C THR A 578 -8.57 23.85 -14.76
N LEU A 579 -7.97 24.44 -13.72
CA LEU A 579 -6.52 24.34 -13.51
C LEU A 579 -6.01 22.89 -13.51
N GLY A 580 -6.83 21.94 -13.03
CA GLY A 580 -6.53 20.51 -13.10
C GLY A 580 -6.41 20.00 -14.53
N SER A 581 -7.35 20.39 -15.40
CA SER A 581 -7.29 20.10 -16.83
C SER A 581 -6.00 20.62 -17.46
N PHE A 582 -5.61 21.89 -17.19
CA PHE A 582 -4.37 22.46 -17.71
C PHE A 582 -3.12 21.71 -17.24
N TYR A 583 -3.10 21.29 -15.98
CA TYR A 583 -2.03 20.50 -15.40
C TYR A 583 -1.88 19.16 -16.14
N HIS A 584 -2.98 18.42 -16.34
CA HIS A 584 -2.98 17.21 -17.16
C HIS A 584 -2.47 17.45 -18.57
N TYR A 585 -2.94 18.52 -19.21
CA TYR A 585 -2.52 18.82 -20.57
C TYR A 585 -1.01 19.11 -20.65
N LEU A 586 -0.46 19.88 -19.71
CA LEU A 586 0.98 20.14 -19.66
C LEU A 586 1.76 18.85 -19.36
N SER A 587 1.27 18.05 -18.42
CA SER A 587 1.85 16.76 -18.01
C SER A 587 1.76 15.68 -19.10
N ALA A 588 0.77 15.70 -19.98
CA ALA A 588 0.66 14.75 -21.10
C ALA A 588 1.31 15.29 -22.40
N ASN A 589 1.02 16.56 -22.75
CA ASN A 589 1.20 17.11 -24.10
C ASN A 589 2.16 18.34 -24.18
N GLY A 590 2.95 18.60 -23.13
CA GLY A 590 3.75 19.82 -22.97
C GLY A 590 4.66 20.24 -24.13
N THR A 591 4.98 19.36 -25.08
CA THR A 591 5.80 19.67 -26.27
C THR A 591 5.15 20.67 -27.24
N SER A 592 3.83 20.89 -27.17
CA SER A 592 3.11 21.77 -28.09
C SER A 592 2.87 23.20 -27.58
N LEU A 593 2.94 23.42 -26.27
CA LEU A 593 2.71 24.73 -25.64
C LEU A 593 3.98 25.39 -25.13
N LEU A 594 4.96 24.60 -24.71
CA LEU A 594 6.21 25.12 -24.18
C LEU A 594 7.14 25.53 -25.33
N LYS A 595 7.98 26.53 -25.09
CA LYS A 595 9.08 26.84 -26.00
C LYS A 595 10.03 25.66 -26.08
N ARG A 596 10.71 25.49 -27.22
CA ARG A 596 11.57 24.31 -27.51
C ARG A 596 12.68 24.05 -26.50
N ASN A 597 13.11 25.08 -25.78
CA ASN A 597 14.20 25.03 -24.80
C ASN A 597 13.71 25.03 -23.34
N VAL A 598 12.42 24.81 -23.11
CA VAL A 598 11.83 24.75 -21.77
C VAL A 598 11.71 23.29 -21.36
N ASP A 599 12.16 22.98 -20.15
CA ASP A 599 11.93 21.68 -19.55
C ASP A 599 10.51 21.59 -19.01
N LYS A 600 9.76 20.61 -19.52
CA LYS A 600 8.38 20.33 -19.09
C LYS A 600 8.32 19.93 -17.62
N VAL A 601 9.32 19.20 -17.12
CA VAL A 601 9.34 18.72 -15.72
C VAL A 601 9.39 19.93 -14.78
N GLN A 602 10.26 20.88 -15.05
CA GLN A 602 10.36 22.12 -14.28
C GLN A 602 9.07 22.94 -14.26
N VAL A 603 8.33 22.96 -15.38
CA VAL A 603 7.03 23.64 -15.47
C VAL A 603 6.01 23.01 -14.54
N VAL A 604 5.96 21.67 -14.54
CA VAL A 604 5.10 20.91 -13.62
C VAL A 604 5.52 21.16 -12.17
N GLU A 605 6.82 21.12 -11.86
CA GLU A 605 7.34 21.36 -10.50
C GLU A 605 6.93 22.71 -9.93
N TYR A 606 7.11 23.81 -10.67
CA TYR A 606 6.75 25.13 -10.13
C TYR A 606 5.24 25.34 -10.06
N LEU A 607 4.45 24.69 -10.92
CA LEU A 607 2.99 24.69 -10.82
C LEU A 607 2.58 23.93 -9.55
N THR A 608 3.10 22.73 -9.34
CA THR A 608 2.89 21.93 -8.13
C THR A 608 3.27 22.70 -6.86
N HIS A 609 4.42 23.38 -6.85
CA HIS A 609 4.84 24.22 -5.71
C HIS A 609 3.81 25.31 -5.42
N TRP A 610 3.39 26.06 -6.43
CA TRP A 610 2.40 27.13 -6.26
C TRP A 610 1.05 26.61 -5.73
N VAL A 611 0.60 25.45 -6.21
CA VAL A 611 -0.63 24.80 -5.72
C VAL A 611 -0.49 24.40 -4.26
N ASN A 612 0.65 23.82 -3.89
CA ASN A 612 0.93 23.45 -2.51
C ASN A 612 0.90 24.67 -1.58
N SER A 613 1.44 25.81 -2.02
CA SER A 613 1.35 27.07 -1.26
C SER A 613 -0.10 27.52 -1.07
N ILE A 614 -0.93 27.45 -2.11
CA ILE A 614 -2.37 27.78 -2.01
C ILE A 614 -3.08 26.82 -1.04
N ARG A 615 -2.78 25.52 -1.12
CA ARG A 615 -3.36 24.48 -0.29
C ARG A 615 -3.06 24.69 1.20
N THR A 616 -1.80 24.92 1.55
CA THR A 616 -1.38 25.08 2.95
C THR A 616 -1.88 26.36 3.59
N SER A 617 -2.37 27.31 2.78
CA SER A 617 -2.84 28.62 3.23
C SER A 617 -4.34 28.68 3.55
N SER A 618 -5.04 27.54 3.55
CA SER A 618 -6.46 27.44 3.92
C SER A 618 -7.38 28.37 3.12
N PHE A 619 -7.50 28.12 1.81
CA PHE A 619 -8.44 28.80 0.91
C PHE A 619 -9.92 28.40 1.14
N ASP A 620 -10.29 28.07 2.38
CA ASP A 620 -11.61 27.54 2.73
C ASP A 620 -12.45 28.57 3.49
N GLN A 621 -13.76 28.60 3.26
CA GLN A 621 -14.65 29.68 3.74
C GLN A 621 -14.76 29.80 5.27
N LYS A 622 -14.15 28.89 6.02
CA LYS A 622 -14.21 28.81 7.49
C LYS A 622 -13.01 29.41 8.19
N ASP A 623 -11.86 29.49 7.52
CA ASP A 623 -10.63 30.01 8.09
C ASP A 623 -10.25 31.33 7.38
N GLU A 624 -9.92 32.34 8.17
CA GLU A 624 -9.56 33.66 7.68
C GLU A 624 -8.13 33.65 7.11
N LEU A 625 -7.92 34.04 5.85
CA LEU A 625 -6.60 34.13 5.25
C LEU A 625 -5.82 35.31 5.85
N GLU A 626 -4.80 35.01 6.65
CA GLU A 626 -3.94 36.03 7.25
C GLU A 626 -3.23 36.87 6.17
N ILE A 627 -3.05 38.17 6.44
CA ILE A 627 -2.46 39.12 5.48
C ILE A 627 -1.02 38.73 5.11
N GLU A 628 -0.24 38.23 6.06
CA GLU A 628 1.14 37.77 5.82
C GLU A 628 1.16 36.60 4.83
N THR A 629 0.28 35.61 5.04
CA THR A 629 0.10 34.48 4.14
C THR A 629 -0.41 34.93 2.76
N ALA A 630 -1.37 35.86 2.70
CA ALA A 630 -1.84 36.45 1.46
C ALA A 630 -0.73 37.17 0.69
N GLN A 631 0.19 37.87 1.38
CA GLN A 631 1.31 38.55 0.74
C GLN A 631 2.28 37.56 0.09
N VAL A 632 2.55 36.43 0.76
CA VAL A 632 3.35 35.33 0.20
C VAL A 632 2.67 34.77 -1.04
N LEU A 633 1.38 34.45 -0.96
CA LEU A 633 0.61 33.90 -2.08
C LEU A 633 0.54 34.85 -3.28
N ARG A 634 0.31 36.16 -3.04
CA ARG A 634 0.36 37.18 -4.09
C ARG A 634 1.72 37.14 -4.79
N ARG A 635 2.80 37.21 -4.03
CA ARG A 635 4.16 37.22 -4.58
C ARG A 635 4.44 35.97 -5.41
N GLU A 636 4.12 34.79 -4.88
CA GLU A 636 4.33 33.52 -5.57
C GLU A 636 3.49 33.40 -6.85
N THR A 637 2.24 33.85 -6.83
CA THR A 637 1.36 33.82 -8.00
C THR A 637 1.86 34.72 -9.12
N ILE A 638 2.38 35.92 -8.79
CA ILE A 638 2.94 36.82 -9.82
C ILE A 638 4.27 36.26 -10.37
N VAL A 639 5.10 35.65 -9.52
CA VAL A 639 6.31 34.93 -9.96
C VAL A 639 5.94 33.77 -10.91
N LEU A 640 4.90 33.00 -10.59
CA LEU A 640 4.37 31.95 -11.45
C LEU A 640 3.96 32.52 -12.82
N LEU A 641 3.13 33.56 -12.85
CA LEU A 641 2.69 34.19 -14.11
C LEU A 641 3.88 34.65 -14.95
N ARG A 642 4.91 35.22 -14.32
CA ARG A 642 6.14 35.66 -15.00
C ARG A 642 6.96 34.50 -15.57
N ARG A 643 6.95 33.34 -14.90
CA ARG A 643 7.54 32.08 -15.43
C ARG A 643 6.73 31.55 -16.61
N LEU A 644 5.41 31.45 -16.47
CA LEU A 644 4.53 30.99 -17.55
C LEU A 644 4.68 31.85 -18.82
N VAL A 645 4.81 33.18 -18.70
CA VAL A 645 5.11 34.07 -19.84
C VAL A 645 6.48 33.78 -20.48
N ALA A 646 7.47 33.43 -19.66
CA ALA A 646 8.80 33.06 -20.15
C ALA A 646 8.78 31.72 -20.89
N ASP A 647 7.94 30.79 -20.44
CA ASP A 647 8.00 29.38 -20.84
C ASP A 647 7.03 29.00 -21.96
N LEU A 648 5.85 29.62 -22.00
CA LEU A 648 4.83 29.34 -23.01
C LEU A 648 5.19 29.95 -24.37
N ALA A 649 4.96 29.19 -25.44
CA ALA A 649 5.25 29.55 -26.82
C ALA A 649 4.22 30.57 -27.35
N ASP A 650 4.71 31.51 -28.16
CA ASP A 650 3.96 32.66 -28.69
C ASP A 650 2.70 32.33 -29.49
#